data_AF-A0A2W4HTD2-F1
#
_entry.id   AF-A0A2W4HTD2-F1
#
_cell.length_a   1.000
_cell.length_b   1.000
_cell.length_c   1.000
_cell.angle_alpha   90.00
_cell.angle_beta   90.00
_cell.angle_gamma   90.00
#
_symmetry.space_group_name_H-M   'P 1'
#
loop_
_entity.id
_entity.type
_entity.pdbx_description
1 polymer ?
#
loop_
_entity_poly.entity_id
_entity_poly.type
_entity_poly.pdbx_seq_one_letter_code
_entity_poly.pdbx_strand_id
1 'polypeptide(L)'
;MKSAEHNQLLELKRLIKAVNGKSAVSSATEFAPATLSSIVLVVALNVLSRHEKLGHLCLDVKNIESLNAQQISTAIQSLFMRVKGLAPIDVREVMHEPAQITSTQLTAFKQFFKATREFPLYAKETAIGHAYQLCSHLRRKDALKKVQSSNKEMDREALIAFTQLYTPDWVVDALIENTFDFANAKATEISVIDPACGGGNFLLPSFDALLSILQSKGLSETEAVTFMAEGALGGLDIDPHGIWITSMALGVRCLRLEEPLSIAFKGIQLLDTTKNILGSLDRSFDSTEGHPLCRRYSAVLTNPPYIGRKLLSRELKQLLRDHYPDESHDISVAFTRRCLELLKDNGKLGVITQSSLLYLPSSKEFRNHLIEHYTLSLAIEAGTGVFPLQSGEKIDSVIMVIAKDQSANETLFINLRKEKDKKTALSEVLKHPNSSPLAFSRELQSFKKFPNSQFNYSCPEAAVTIMEKLPALGEYAEVRQGLATTDNERFVKFIWEVEQDQINKIWFPYVKGAGSQRWFSPIVNVVKWENDGQEIKDAVKEAYPYLKGKVHWVVKNEKYYFREGLSFSFVNNSNFAVRLLPAGCIFDVAASALFPTHIDRYTLLAFLNSSFAGKMAHLINPTINFQVGDVKRLPIIPFTEEESATLSKLAMECVEATKRIAEENSACPSMLKACECQIDEFVLNALRERNILSAKQFSELEAWISSSSLELSRSRS
;
A
#
# COMPACT_ATOMS: atom_id res chain seq x y z
N MET A 1 -25.42 -3.48 6.62
CA MET A 1 -26.04 -4.37 5.60
C MET A 1 -24.92 -5.06 4.85
N LYS A 2 -24.90 -6.40 4.78
CA LYS A 2 -23.92 -7.10 3.94
C LYS A 2 -24.28 -6.80 2.47
N SER A 3 -23.34 -6.25 1.71
CA SER A 3 -23.55 -5.87 0.31
C SER A 3 -23.99 -7.06 -0.53
N ALA A 4 -24.68 -6.82 -1.65
CA ALA A 4 -25.08 -7.87 -2.60
C ALA A 4 -23.88 -8.76 -3.01
N GLU A 5 -22.70 -8.18 -3.17
CA GLU A 5 -21.42 -8.88 -3.43
C GLU A 5 -21.07 -9.92 -2.35
N HIS A 6 -21.35 -9.64 -1.07
CA HIS A 6 -21.09 -10.60 0.00
C HIS A 6 -21.94 -11.86 -0.14
N ASN A 7 -23.21 -11.71 -0.53
CA ASN A 7 -24.12 -12.83 -0.76
C ASN A 7 -23.71 -13.61 -2.01
N GLN A 8 -23.26 -12.92 -3.06
CA GLN A 8 -22.75 -13.55 -4.28
C GLN A 8 -21.54 -14.45 -3.97
N LEU A 9 -20.55 -13.96 -3.21
CA LEU A 9 -19.37 -14.73 -2.83
C LEU A 9 -19.68 -15.87 -1.84
N LEU A 10 -20.77 -15.79 -1.09
CA LEU A 10 -21.18 -16.82 -0.13
C LEU A 10 -21.58 -18.13 -0.82
N GLU A 11 -22.31 -18.05 -1.93
CA GLU A 11 -22.69 -19.25 -2.70
C GLU A 11 -21.47 -19.95 -3.29
N LEU A 12 -20.46 -19.19 -3.74
CA LEU A 12 -19.20 -19.75 -4.21
C LEU A 12 -18.44 -20.48 -3.10
N LYS A 13 -18.41 -19.91 -1.89
CA LYS A 13 -17.84 -20.59 -0.70
C LYS A 13 -18.56 -21.88 -0.37
N ARG A 14 -19.89 -21.93 -0.50
CA ARG A 14 -20.69 -23.15 -0.29
C ARG A 14 -20.37 -24.21 -1.33
N LEU A 15 -20.27 -23.82 -2.60
CA LEU A 15 -19.86 -24.68 -3.71
C LEU A 15 -18.49 -25.31 -3.41
N ILE A 16 -17.48 -24.48 -3.15
CA ILE A 16 -16.10 -24.91 -2.85
C ILE A 16 -16.09 -25.90 -1.68
N LYS A 17 -16.82 -25.60 -0.58
CA LYS A 17 -16.90 -26.48 0.58
C LYS A 17 -17.55 -27.83 0.27
N ALA A 18 -18.59 -27.85 -0.56
CA ALA A 18 -19.27 -29.08 -0.93
C ALA A 18 -18.41 -29.96 -1.83
N VAL A 19 -17.62 -29.36 -2.72
CA VAL A 19 -16.70 -30.09 -3.60
C VAL A 19 -15.50 -30.67 -2.84
N ASN A 20 -15.00 -29.95 -1.83
CA ASN A 20 -13.81 -30.35 -1.08
C ASN A 20 -14.07 -31.35 0.08
N GLY A 21 -15.34 -31.61 0.42
CA GLY A 21 -15.72 -32.52 1.52
C GLY A 21 -15.62 -31.89 2.93
N LYS A 22 -16.25 -32.55 3.92
CA LYS A 22 -16.39 -32.02 5.31
C LYS A 22 -15.10 -32.05 6.16
N SER A 23 -14.08 -32.83 5.78
CA SER A 23 -12.84 -33.03 6.58
C SER A 23 -11.68 -32.09 6.27
N ALA A 24 -11.69 -31.38 5.14
CA ALA A 24 -10.54 -30.59 4.67
C ALA A 24 -10.59 -29.09 5.02
N VAL A 25 -11.57 -28.64 5.82
CA VAL A 25 -11.69 -27.22 6.19
C VAL A 25 -10.78 -26.86 7.38
N SER A 26 -10.24 -27.86 8.09
CA SER A 26 -9.37 -27.67 9.25
C SER A 26 -7.87 -27.87 8.98
N SER A 27 -7.48 -28.43 7.82
CA SER A 27 -6.06 -28.63 7.46
C SER A 27 -5.75 -28.21 6.03
N ALA A 28 -4.63 -27.50 5.90
CA ALA A 28 -4.07 -26.86 4.73
C ALA A 28 -3.54 -27.86 3.66
N THR A 29 -4.40 -28.71 3.11
CA THR A 29 -4.03 -29.50 1.93
C THR A 29 -4.42 -28.72 0.67
N GLU A 30 -3.44 -28.56 -0.21
CA GLU A 30 -3.58 -27.99 -1.55
C GLU A 30 -4.83 -28.53 -2.26
N PHE A 31 -5.61 -27.66 -2.91
CA PHE A 31 -6.68 -28.14 -3.78
C PHE A 31 -6.04 -29.01 -4.85
N ALA A 32 -6.46 -30.27 -4.94
CA ALA A 32 -6.05 -31.11 -6.06
C ALA A 32 -6.36 -30.34 -7.38
N PRO A 33 -5.41 -30.22 -8.32
CA PRO A 33 -5.60 -29.38 -9.50
C PRO A 33 -6.86 -29.72 -10.31
N ALA A 34 -7.21 -31.01 -10.36
CA ALA A 34 -8.45 -31.48 -10.98
C ALA A 34 -9.72 -30.96 -10.29
N THR A 35 -9.70 -30.81 -8.96
CA THR A 35 -10.81 -30.25 -8.18
C THR A 35 -10.98 -28.76 -8.46
N LEU A 36 -9.87 -28.01 -8.54
CA LEU A 36 -9.90 -26.60 -8.95
C LEU A 36 -10.48 -26.46 -10.36
N SER A 37 -10.01 -27.29 -11.30
CA SER A 37 -10.52 -27.34 -12.67
C SER A 37 -12.04 -27.54 -12.70
N SER A 38 -12.56 -28.54 -11.98
CA SER A 38 -13.99 -28.81 -11.90
C SER A 38 -14.79 -27.61 -11.35
N ILE A 39 -14.33 -26.97 -10.27
CA ILE A 39 -15.02 -25.80 -9.69
C ILE A 39 -15.11 -24.67 -10.70
N VAL A 40 -13.99 -24.35 -11.35
CA VAL A 40 -13.93 -23.19 -12.24
C VAL A 40 -14.70 -23.43 -13.53
N LEU A 41 -14.66 -24.65 -14.08
CA LEU A 41 -15.44 -25.02 -15.26
C LEU A 41 -16.95 -25.08 -14.99
N VAL A 42 -17.37 -25.46 -13.78
CA VAL A 42 -18.79 -25.35 -13.36
C VAL A 42 -19.23 -23.88 -13.35
N VAL A 43 -18.39 -22.99 -12.84
CA VAL A 43 -18.67 -21.55 -12.87
C VAL A 43 -18.73 -21.05 -14.31
N ALA A 44 -17.81 -21.47 -15.18
CA ALA A 44 -17.83 -21.14 -16.60
C ALA A 44 -19.10 -21.64 -17.33
N LEU A 45 -19.56 -22.86 -17.03
CA LEU A 45 -20.82 -23.39 -17.54
C LEU A 45 -22.02 -22.57 -17.08
N ASN A 46 -22.04 -22.13 -15.81
CA ASN A 46 -23.07 -21.23 -15.29
C ASN A 46 -23.10 -19.93 -16.09
N VAL A 47 -21.93 -19.33 -16.35
CA VAL A 47 -21.82 -18.10 -17.14
C VAL A 47 -22.38 -18.32 -18.54
N LEU A 48 -21.91 -19.35 -19.26
CA LEU A 48 -22.36 -19.65 -20.62
C LEU A 48 -23.87 -19.91 -20.70
N SER A 49 -24.44 -20.63 -19.72
CA SER A 49 -25.88 -20.96 -19.64
C SER A 49 -26.79 -19.74 -19.72
N ARG A 50 -26.32 -18.58 -19.28
CA ARG A 50 -27.09 -17.33 -19.25
C ARG A 50 -27.06 -16.57 -20.57
N HIS A 51 -26.10 -16.87 -21.44
CA HIS A 51 -25.93 -16.21 -22.73
C HIS A 51 -26.51 -17.02 -23.89
N GLU A 52 -27.16 -18.17 -23.63
CA GLU A 52 -27.78 -19.06 -24.61
C GLU A 52 -26.84 -19.58 -25.74
N LYS A 53 -25.52 -19.37 -25.64
CA LYS A 53 -24.51 -19.72 -26.67
C LYS A 53 -23.86 -21.09 -26.52
N LEU A 54 -24.63 -22.09 -26.08
CA LEU A 54 -24.09 -23.45 -25.84
C LEU A 54 -24.39 -24.43 -26.98
N GLY A 55 -25.09 -23.99 -28.04
CA GLY A 55 -25.44 -24.84 -29.18
C GLY A 55 -24.23 -25.55 -29.80
N HIS A 56 -23.06 -24.91 -29.79
CA HIS A 56 -21.82 -25.52 -30.25
C HIS A 56 -21.28 -26.60 -29.31
N LEU A 57 -21.55 -26.56 -28.00
CA LEU A 57 -21.10 -27.53 -26.99
C LEU A 57 -21.97 -28.80 -26.92
N CYS A 58 -23.00 -28.90 -27.78
CA CYS A 58 -23.96 -30.01 -27.83
C CYS A 58 -24.68 -30.28 -26.49
N LEU A 59 -25.10 -29.22 -25.78
CA LEU A 59 -25.81 -29.32 -24.51
C LEU A 59 -27.09 -28.47 -24.51
N ASP A 60 -28.20 -29.02 -24.03
CA ASP A 60 -29.40 -28.25 -23.67
C ASP A 60 -29.24 -27.68 -22.25
N VAL A 61 -28.59 -26.52 -22.17
CA VAL A 61 -28.23 -25.90 -20.89
C VAL A 61 -29.35 -25.04 -20.33
N LYS A 62 -30.44 -24.79 -21.08
CA LYS A 62 -31.68 -24.23 -20.52
C LYS A 62 -32.23 -25.13 -19.41
N ASN A 63 -31.84 -26.40 -19.40
CA ASN A 63 -32.15 -27.40 -18.39
C ASN A 63 -30.91 -27.92 -17.63
N ILE A 64 -29.85 -27.11 -17.40
CA ILE A 64 -28.64 -27.58 -16.69
C ILE A 64 -28.94 -28.22 -15.33
N GLU A 65 -30.03 -27.78 -14.68
CA GLU A 65 -30.53 -28.32 -13.40
C GLU A 65 -31.13 -29.73 -13.52
N SER A 66 -31.54 -30.17 -14.71
CA SER A 66 -32.09 -31.51 -14.97
C SER A 66 -30.99 -32.56 -15.27
N LEU A 67 -29.78 -32.12 -15.64
CA LEU A 67 -28.69 -33.00 -16.01
C LEU A 67 -28.24 -33.91 -14.86
N ASN A 68 -27.80 -35.12 -15.19
CA ASN A 68 -27.18 -36.06 -14.28
C ASN A 68 -25.65 -35.84 -14.18
N ALA A 69 -24.99 -36.54 -13.25
CA ALA A 69 -23.57 -36.35 -12.98
C ALA A 69 -22.67 -36.65 -14.20
N GLN A 70 -23.03 -37.65 -15.01
CA GLN A 70 -22.30 -38.03 -16.21
C GLN A 70 -22.42 -36.96 -17.30
N GLN A 71 -23.63 -36.41 -17.49
CA GLN A 71 -23.88 -35.34 -18.44
C GLN A 71 -23.11 -34.07 -18.08
N ILE A 72 -23.09 -33.66 -16.80
CA ILE A 72 -22.31 -32.51 -16.36
C ILE A 72 -20.80 -32.77 -16.51
N SER A 73 -20.32 -33.97 -16.16
CA SER A 73 -18.90 -34.32 -16.35
C SER A 73 -18.49 -34.22 -17.81
N THR A 74 -19.33 -34.72 -18.72
CA THR A 74 -19.11 -34.65 -20.18
C THR A 74 -19.12 -33.20 -20.67
N ALA A 75 -20.03 -32.37 -20.16
CA ALA A 75 -20.11 -30.95 -20.48
C ALA A 75 -18.84 -30.18 -20.08
N ILE A 76 -18.39 -30.40 -18.84
CA ILE A 76 -17.19 -29.79 -18.29
C ILE A 76 -15.94 -30.23 -19.08
N GLN A 77 -15.83 -31.53 -19.42
CA GLN A 77 -14.72 -32.04 -20.21
C GLN A 77 -14.70 -31.44 -21.64
N SER A 78 -15.87 -31.36 -22.29
CA SER A 78 -15.99 -30.76 -23.63
C SER A 78 -15.60 -29.29 -23.63
N LEU A 79 -16.06 -28.53 -22.62
CA LEU A 79 -15.68 -27.13 -22.44
C LEU A 79 -14.18 -26.99 -22.21
N PHE A 80 -13.60 -27.82 -21.33
CA PHE A 80 -12.17 -27.83 -21.07
C PHE A 80 -11.35 -28.03 -22.35
N MET A 81 -11.69 -29.03 -23.17
CA MET A 81 -10.95 -29.33 -24.39
C MET A 81 -10.99 -28.18 -25.40
N ARG A 82 -12.14 -27.50 -25.54
CA ARG A 82 -12.25 -26.34 -26.43
C ARG A 82 -11.43 -25.16 -25.98
N VAL A 83 -11.58 -24.80 -24.70
CA VAL A 83 -10.86 -23.68 -24.13
C VAL A 83 -9.35 -23.94 -24.10
N LYS A 84 -8.93 -25.20 -23.86
CA LYS A 84 -7.54 -25.64 -24.01
C LYS A 84 -7.02 -25.46 -25.44
N GLY A 85 -7.86 -25.69 -26.45
CA GLY A 85 -7.54 -25.42 -27.85
C GLY A 85 -7.26 -23.93 -28.13
N LEU A 86 -7.96 -23.03 -27.44
CA LEU A 86 -7.79 -21.57 -27.56
C LEU A 86 -6.62 -21.03 -26.69
N ALA A 87 -6.08 -21.84 -25.79
CA ALA A 87 -4.99 -21.45 -24.93
C ALA A 87 -3.62 -21.53 -25.67
N PRO A 88 -2.67 -20.63 -25.34
CA PRO A 88 -1.26 -20.74 -25.72
C PRO A 88 -0.66 -22.12 -25.38
N ILE A 89 0.35 -22.57 -26.13
CA ILE A 89 0.95 -23.91 -25.97
C ILE A 89 1.55 -24.10 -24.56
N ASP A 90 2.31 -23.13 -24.08
CA ASP A 90 2.91 -23.09 -22.74
C ASP A 90 1.83 -23.13 -21.63
N VAL A 91 0.67 -22.50 -21.85
CA VAL A 91 -0.43 -22.55 -20.90
C VAL A 91 -1.11 -23.93 -20.89
N ARG A 92 -1.22 -24.61 -22.04
CA ARG A 92 -1.87 -25.94 -22.12
C ARG A 92 -1.23 -26.99 -21.21
N GLU A 93 0.06 -26.85 -20.90
CA GLU A 93 0.82 -27.76 -20.04
C GLU A 93 0.46 -27.62 -18.56
N VAL A 94 0.03 -26.43 -18.13
CA VAL A 94 -0.41 -26.15 -16.76
C VAL A 94 -1.93 -26.26 -16.57
N MET A 95 -2.68 -26.53 -17.65
CA MET A 95 -4.11 -26.79 -17.60
C MET A 95 -4.38 -28.23 -17.14
N HIS A 96 -5.09 -28.37 -16.02
CA HIS A 96 -5.42 -29.67 -15.46
C HIS A 96 -6.82 -30.14 -15.86
N GLU A 97 -6.94 -31.42 -16.22
CA GLU A 97 -8.23 -32.02 -16.52
C GLU A 97 -9.16 -32.02 -15.30
N PRO A 98 -10.47 -31.79 -15.50
CA PRO A 98 -11.45 -31.83 -14.44
C PRO A 98 -11.66 -33.25 -13.92
N ALA A 99 -11.90 -33.38 -12.61
CA ALA A 99 -12.31 -34.64 -12.03
C ALA A 99 -13.75 -35.01 -12.46
N GLN A 100 -14.06 -36.31 -12.47
CA GLN A 100 -15.45 -36.77 -12.64
C GLN A 100 -16.31 -36.31 -11.47
N ILE A 101 -17.53 -35.87 -11.79
CA ILE A 101 -18.46 -35.32 -10.81
C ILE A 101 -19.20 -36.45 -10.10
N THR A 102 -19.14 -36.45 -8.78
CA THR A 102 -19.89 -37.40 -7.93
C THR A 102 -21.35 -36.98 -7.77
N SER A 103 -22.22 -37.90 -7.33
CA SER A 103 -23.63 -37.60 -7.02
C SER A 103 -23.79 -36.56 -5.90
N THR A 104 -22.88 -36.56 -4.92
CA THR A 104 -22.84 -35.55 -3.85
C THR A 104 -22.48 -34.17 -4.40
N GLN A 105 -21.48 -34.07 -5.28
CA GLN A 105 -21.09 -32.82 -5.93
C GLN A 105 -22.18 -32.29 -6.87
N LEU A 106 -22.86 -33.18 -7.60
CA LEU A 106 -23.99 -32.82 -8.47
C LEU A 106 -25.06 -32.03 -7.71
N THR A 107 -25.40 -32.45 -6.49
CA THR A 107 -26.39 -31.76 -5.67
C THR A 107 -25.95 -30.32 -5.35
N ALA A 108 -24.68 -30.14 -5.00
CA ALA A 108 -24.13 -28.81 -4.72
C ALA A 108 -24.10 -27.92 -5.97
N PHE A 109 -23.82 -28.50 -7.14
CA PHE A 109 -23.80 -27.76 -8.41
C PHE A 109 -25.18 -27.26 -8.79
N LYS A 110 -26.21 -28.11 -8.67
CA LYS A 110 -27.61 -27.72 -8.92
C LYS A 110 -28.06 -26.61 -7.97
N GLN A 111 -27.72 -26.72 -6.68
CA GLN A 111 -28.00 -25.65 -5.71
C GLN A 111 -27.29 -24.35 -6.08
N PHE A 112 -26.03 -24.42 -6.52
CA PHE A 112 -25.26 -23.26 -6.96
C PHE A 112 -25.87 -22.60 -8.20
N PHE A 113 -26.23 -23.34 -9.24
CA PHE A 113 -26.89 -22.79 -10.44
C PHE A 113 -28.18 -22.04 -10.07
N LYS A 114 -29.04 -22.69 -9.26
CA LYS A 114 -30.28 -22.09 -8.80
C LYS A 114 -30.06 -20.83 -7.95
N ALA A 115 -29.18 -20.90 -6.96
CA ALA A 115 -28.94 -19.80 -6.03
C ALA A 115 -28.26 -18.59 -6.67
N THR A 116 -27.49 -18.82 -7.74
CA THR A 116 -26.74 -17.74 -8.41
C THR A 116 -27.49 -17.13 -9.58
N ARG A 117 -28.63 -17.67 -10.01
CA ARG A 117 -29.32 -17.29 -11.26
C ARG A 117 -29.57 -15.79 -11.39
N GLU A 118 -29.94 -15.13 -10.30
CA GLU A 118 -30.26 -13.69 -10.27
C GLU A 118 -29.05 -12.80 -9.96
N PHE A 119 -27.89 -13.39 -9.67
CA PHE A 119 -26.70 -12.64 -9.28
C PHE A 119 -25.89 -12.18 -10.50
N PRO A 120 -25.69 -10.85 -10.70
CA PRO A 120 -24.99 -10.30 -11.87
C PRO A 120 -23.56 -10.79 -12.05
N LEU A 121 -22.84 -11.07 -10.96
CA LEU A 121 -21.46 -11.57 -11.00
C LEU A 121 -21.31 -12.79 -11.91
N TYR A 122 -22.26 -13.73 -11.81
CA TYR A 122 -22.22 -15.00 -12.53
C TYR A 122 -22.77 -14.91 -13.95
N ALA A 123 -23.08 -13.70 -14.44
CA ALA A 123 -23.30 -13.42 -15.86
C ALA A 123 -22.01 -13.01 -16.58
N LYS A 124 -20.90 -12.82 -15.86
CA LYS A 124 -19.60 -12.39 -16.40
C LYS A 124 -18.51 -13.43 -16.10
N GLU A 125 -17.51 -13.52 -16.95
CA GLU A 125 -16.38 -14.44 -16.82
C GLU A 125 -15.46 -14.07 -15.65
N THR A 126 -15.55 -12.84 -15.13
CA THR A 126 -14.86 -12.46 -13.89
C THR A 126 -15.24 -13.38 -12.71
N ALA A 127 -16.42 -14.01 -12.73
CA ALA A 127 -16.80 -15.03 -11.76
C ALA A 127 -15.81 -16.22 -11.70
N ILE A 128 -15.17 -16.57 -12.81
CA ILE A 128 -14.14 -17.61 -12.91
C ILE A 128 -12.92 -17.19 -12.07
N GLY A 129 -12.47 -15.94 -12.22
CA GLY A 129 -11.38 -15.36 -11.42
C GLY A 129 -11.71 -15.29 -9.94
N HIS A 130 -12.95 -14.92 -9.57
CA HIS A 130 -13.40 -14.92 -8.17
C HIS A 130 -13.42 -16.32 -7.55
N ALA A 131 -13.77 -17.36 -8.32
CA ALA A 131 -13.70 -18.74 -7.85
C ALA A 131 -12.26 -19.12 -7.52
N TYR A 132 -11.32 -18.78 -8.40
CA TYR A 132 -9.90 -19.00 -8.16
C TYR A 132 -9.40 -18.21 -6.93
N GLN A 133 -9.79 -16.95 -6.77
CA GLN A 133 -9.40 -16.13 -5.62
C GLN A 133 -9.87 -16.74 -4.28
N LEU A 134 -11.09 -17.28 -4.23
CA LEU A 134 -11.60 -17.91 -3.01
C LEU A 134 -10.89 -19.23 -2.70
N CYS A 135 -10.52 -20.01 -3.73
CA CYS A 135 -9.70 -21.21 -3.57
C CYS A 135 -8.28 -20.88 -3.08
N SER A 136 -7.67 -19.81 -3.60
CA SER A 136 -6.31 -19.38 -3.21
C SER A 136 -6.25 -18.67 -1.85
N HIS A 137 -7.36 -18.09 -1.37
CA HIS A 137 -7.40 -17.42 -0.06
C HIS A 137 -6.91 -18.31 1.09
N LEU A 138 -7.14 -19.62 1.04
CA LEU A 138 -6.62 -20.57 2.02
C LEU A 138 -5.09 -20.66 1.96
N ARG A 139 -4.50 -20.82 0.77
CA ARG A 139 -3.03 -20.85 0.57
C ARG A 139 -2.39 -19.57 1.08
N ARG A 140 -3.00 -18.42 0.76
CA ARG A 140 -2.53 -17.10 1.20
C ARG A 140 -2.54 -16.95 2.73
N LYS A 141 -3.60 -17.43 3.40
CA LYS A 141 -3.70 -17.37 4.86
C LYS A 141 -2.57 -18.17 5.53
N ASP A 142 -2.18 -19.31 4.95
CA ASP A 142 -1.09 -20.13 5.49
C ASP A 142 0.29 -19.55 5.16
N ALA A 143 0.48 -18.98 3.96
CA ALA A 143 1.68 -18.19 3.65
C ALA A 143 1.86 -17.04 4.65
N LEU A 144 0.78 -16.31 4.97
CA LEU A 144 0.80 -15.24 5.97
C LEU A 144 1.21 -15.73 7.36
N LYS A 145 0.68 -16.88 7.83
CA LYS A 145 1.09 -17.47 9.11
C LYS A 145 2.57 -17.84 9.15
N LYS A 146 3.10 -18.39 8.05
CA LYS A 146 4.54 -18.74 7.94
C LYS A 146 5.43 -17.49 8.02
N VAL A 147 5.01 -16.39 7.41
CA VAL A 147 5.70 -15.08 7.48
C VAL A 147 5.65 -14.49 8.89
N GLN A 148 4.51 -14.59 9.58
CA GLN A 148 4.36 -14.01 10.93
C GLN A 148 5.10 -14.80 12.02
N SER A 149 5.22 -16.11 11.85
CA SER A 149 5.85 -17.00 12.84
C SER A 149 7.37 -17.08 12.72
N SER A 150 7.95 -16.61 11.62
CA SER A 150 9.39 -16.68 11.40
C SER A 150 9.84 -15.46 10.61
N ASN A 151 10.81 -14.72 11.14
CA ASN A 151 11.49 -13.59 10.49
C ASN A 151 12.35 -14.06 9.29
N LYS A 152 11.87 -15.05 8.53
CA LYS A 152 12.55 -15.78 7.47
C LYS A 152 12.09 -15.27 6.11
N GLU A 153 13.02 -15.26 5.16
CA GLU A 153 12.74 -14.96 3.75
C GLU A 153 11.68 -15.94 3.22
N MET A 154 10.79 -15.46 2.35
CA MET A 154 9.78 -16.32 1.73
C MET A 154 10.40 -17.12 0.59
N ASP A 155 10.05 -18.40 0.50
CA ASP A 155 10.28 -19.17 -0.72
C ASP A 155 9.36 -18.69 -1.87
N ARG A 156 9.64 -19.17 -3.09
CA ARG A 156 8.98 -18.69 -4.31
C ARG A 156 7.47 -18.94 -4.30
N GLU A 157 7.04 -20.14 -3.92
CA GLU A 157 5.62 -20.51 -3.89
C GLU A 157 4.84 -19.70 -2.84
N ALA A 158 5.41 -19.52 -1.65
CA ALA A 158 4.80 -18.69 -0.63
C ALA A 158 4.69 -17.23 -1.08
N LEU A 159 5.70 -16.71 -1.79
CA LEU A 159 5.71 -15.35 -2.33
C LEU A 159 4.57 -15.14 -3.33
N ILE A 160 4.41 -16.06 -4.29
CA ILE A 160 3.31 -16.02 -5.28
C ILE A 160 1.95 -16.06 -4.57
N ALA A 161 1.76 -17.01 -3.65
CA ALA A 161 0.50 -17.14 -2.91
C ALA A 161 0.18 -15.90 -2.05
N PHE A 162 1.20 -15.24 -1.50
CA PHE A 162 1.05 -14.06 -0.68
C PHE A 162 0.55 -12.84 -1.47
N THR A 163 0.97 -12.72 -2.74
CA THR A 163 0.65 -11.57 -3.60
C THR A 163 -0.65 -11.70 -4.41
N GLN A 164 -1.35 -12.84 -4.33
CA GLN A 164 -2.62 -13.04 -5.04
C GLN A 164 -3.74 -12.13 -4.48
N LEU A 165 -3.92 -10.98 -5.12
CA LEU A 165 -4.87 -9.94 -4.76
C LEU A 165 -5.70 -9.53 -5.98
N TYR A 166 -7.00 -9.84 -5.93
CA TYR A 166 -7.94 -9.46 -6.96
C TYR A 166 -8.33 -7.99 -6.84
N THR A 167 -8.15 -7.25 -7.93
CA THR A 167 -8.57 -5.85 -8.03
C THR A 167 -10.11 -5.74 -8.08
N PRO A 168 -10.75 -4.93 -7.22
CA PRO A 168 -12.20 -4.72 -7.26
C PRO A 168 -12.68 -4.03 -8.55
N ASP A 169 -13.90 -4.35 -8.99
CA ASP A 169 -14.48 -3.83 -10.24
C ASP A 169 -14.44 -2.31 -10.33
N TRP A 170 -14.77 -1.57 -9.25
CA TRP A 170 -14.75 -0.10 -9.31
C TRP A 170 -13.37 0.51 -9.57
N VAL A 171 -12.30 -0.18 -9.17
CA VAL A 171 -10.92 0.24 -9.47
C VAL A 171 -10.60 -0.06 -10.93
N VAL A 172 -11.02 -1.23 -11.42
CA VAL A 172 -10.85 -1.63 -12.81
C VAL A 172 -11.58 -0.67 -13.74
N ASP A 173 -12.85 -0.38 -13.45
CA ASP A 173 -13.69 0.57 -14.19
C ASP A 173 -13.01 1.94 -14.24
N ALA A 174 -12.61 2.48 -13.08
CA ALA A 174 -11.95 3.78 -12.99
C ALA A 174 -10.64 3.83 -13.81
N LEU A 175 -9.83 2.77 -13.78
CA LEU A 175 -8.58 2.73 -14.54
C LEU A 175 -8.83 2.60 -16.04
N ILE A 176 -9.76 1.76 -16.49
CA ILE A 176 -10.08 1.61 -17.92
C ILE A 176 -10.65 2.91 -18.49
N GLU A 177 -11.63 3.51 -17.82
CA GLU A 177 -12.27 4.77 -18.25
C GLU A 177 -11.27 5.91 -18.45
N ASN A 178 -10.19 5.94 -17.65
CA ASN A 178 -9.19 7.01 -17.70
C ASN A 178 -7.92 6.65 -18.52
N THR A 179 -7.75 5.39 -18.94
CA THR A 179 -6.59 4.96 -19.74
C THR A 179 -6.94 4.68 -21.21
N PHE A 180 -8.18 4.30 -21.53
CA PHE A 180 -8.60 3.87 -22.87
C PHE A 180 -9.02 5.03 -23.77
N ASP A 181 -8.21 6.07 -23.80
CA ASP A 181 -8.40 7.22 -24.66
C ASP A 181 -7.57 7.05 -25.94
N PHE A 182 -8.18 6.39 -26.93
CA PHE A 182 -7.53 6.08 -28.22
C PHE A 182 -8.20 6.80 -29.39
N ALA A 183 -8.84 7.95 -29.15
CA ALA A 183 -9.58 8.68 -30.18
C ALA A 183 -8.73 8.93 -31.44
N ASN A 184 -7.48 9.35 -31.25
CA ASN A 184 -6.55 9.71 -32.33
C ASN A 184 -5.68 8.54 -32.86
N ALA A 185 -5.75 7.35 -32.28
CA ALA A 185 -4.94 6.20 -32.70
C ALA A 185 -5.63 5.40 -33.83
N LYS A 186 -4.84 4.82 -34.76
CA LYS A 186 -5.38 3.85 -35.72
C LYS A 186 -5.67 2.52 -35.02
N ALA A 187 -6.70 1.80 -35.46
CA ALA A 187 -7.08 0.52 -34.86
C ALA A 187 -5.91 -0.47 -34.78
N THR A 188 -5.11 -0.58 -35.84
CA THR A 188 -3.94 -1.47 -35.95
C THR A 188 -2.78 -1.11 -35.02
N GLU A 189 -2.81 0.05 -34.39
CA GLU A 189 -1.75 0.54 -33.51
C GLU A 189 -2.12 0.38 -32.03
N ILE A 190 -3.38 0.09 -31.71
CA ILE A 190 -3.84 -0.01 -30.31
C ILE A 190 -3.41 -1.35 -29.75
N SER A 191 -2.76 -1.31 -28.59
CA SER A 191 -2.37 -2.50 -27.86
C SER A 191 -2.41 -2.26 -26.36
N VAL A 192 -2.83 -3.29 -25.61
CA VAL A 192 -3.02 -3.27 -24.17
C VAL A 192 -2.31 -4.46 -23.55
N ILE A 193 -1.67 -4.26 -22.39
CA ILE A 193 -1.04 -5.32 -21.62
C ILE A 193 -1.36 -5.22 -20.13
N ASP A 194 -1.53 -6.36 -19.49
CA ASP A 194 -1.41 -6.51 -18.04
C ASP A 194 -0.22 -7.45 -17.70
N PRO A 195 0.93 -6.91 -17.27
CA PRO A 195 2.12 -7.71 -16.99
C PRO A 195 2.06 -8.50 -15.67
N ALA A 196 0.98 -8.40 -14.88
CA ALA A 196 0.70 -9.23 -13.70
C ALA A 196 -0.79 -9.59 -13.65
N CYS A 197 -1.25 -10.32 -14.68
CA CYS A 197 -2.67 -10.39 -15.01
C CYS A 197 -3.52 -11.20 -14.04
N GLY A 198 -2.91 -12.04 -13.20
CA GLY A 198 -3.60 -12.88 -12.22
C GLY A 198 -4.71 -13.68 -12.88
N GLY A 199 -5.94 -13.51 -12.38
CA GLY A 199 -7.16 -14.12 -12.92
C GLY A 199 -7.87 -13.34 -14.03
N GLY A 200 -7.24 -12.29 -14.57
CA GLY A 200 -7.70 -11.60 -15.78
C GLY A 200 -8.58 -10.39 -15.52
N ASN A 201 -8.50 -9.78 -14.34
CA ASN A 201 -9.44 -8.74 -13.89
C ASN A 201 -9.37 -7.47 -14.73
N PHE A 202 -8.18 -7.12 -15.20
CA PHE A 202 -8.01 -6.02 -16.14
C PHE A 202 -8.22 -6.52 -17.57
N LEU A 203 -7.77 -7.73 -17.91
CA LEU A 203 -7.84 -8.23 -19.28
C LEU A 203 -9.25 -8.49 -19.78
N LEU A 204 -10.16 -9.02 -18.94
CA LEU A 204 -11.54 -9.31 -19.36
C LEU A 204 -12.31 -8.02 -19.66
N PRO A 205 -12.30 -6.97 -18.81
CA PRO A 205 -12.95 -5.72 -19.15
C PRO A 205 -12.17 -4.92 -20.22
N SER A 206 -10.84 -5.06 -20.29
CA SER A 206 -10.04 -4.50 -21.39
C SER A 206 -10.41 -5.12 -22.74
N PHE A 207 -10.71 -6.42 -22.79
CA PHE A 207 -11.20 -7.08 -23.99
C PHE A 207 -12.49 -6.42 -24.48
N ASP A 208 -13.44 -6.16 -23.58
CA ASP A 208 -14.72 -5.53 -23.93
C ASP A 208 -14.56 -4.09 -24.41
N ALA A 209 -13.79 -3.30 -23.68
CA ALA A 209 -13.52 -1.91 -24.03
C ALA A 209 -12.77 -1.82 -25.36
N LEU A 210 -11.74 -2.67 -25.55
CA LEU A 210 -10.96 -2.70 -26.77
C LEU A 210 -11.79 -3.19 -27.97
N LEU A 211 -12.63 -4.21 -27.80
CA LEU A 211 -13.56 -4.67 -28.84
C LEU A 211 -14.46 -3.53 -29.33
N SER A 212 -15.10 -2.82 -28.39
CA SER A 212 -15.95 -1.67 -28.72
C SER A 212 -15.19 -0.56 -29.45
N ILE A 213 -13.98 -0.24 -29.01
CA ILE A 213 -13.13 0.77 -29.65
C ILE A 213 -12.71 0.35 -31.06
N LEU A 214 -12.29 -0.90 -31.25
CA LEU A 214 -11.89 -1.42 -32.56
C LEU A 214 -13.07 -1.46 -33.55
N GLN A 215 -14.26 -1.84 -33.09
CA GLN A 215 -15.49 -1.79 -33.90
C GLN A 215 -15.85 -0.36 -34.30
N SER A 216 -15.74 0.60 -33.37
CA SER A 216 -15.96 2.02 -33.68
C SER A 216 -14.98 2.58 -34.71
N LYS A 217 -13.83 1.92 -34.88
CA LYS A 217 -12.80 2.23 -35.87
C LYS A 217 -12.92 1.40 -37.15
N GLY A 218 -14.01 0.64 -37.31
CA GLY A 218 -14.39 -0.03 -38.56
C GLY A 218 -14.01 -1.50 -38.68
N LEU A 219 -13.47 -2.14 -37.64
CA LEU A 219 -13.21 -3.59 -37.66
C LEU A 219 -14.51 -4.36 -37.37
N SER A 220 -14.72 -5.48 -38.06
CA SER A 220 -15.74 -6.46 -37.66
C SER A 220 -15.40 -7.09 -36.30
N GLU A 221 -16.39 -7.72 -35.65
CA GLU A 221 -16.17 -8.45 -34.39
C GLU A 221 -15.06 -9.51 -34.53
N THR A 222 -15.07 -10.28 -35.62
CA THR A 222 -14.06 -11.31 -35.89
C THR A 222 -12.67 -10.72 -36.11
N GLU A 223 -12.54 -9.66 -36.91
CA GLU A 223 -11.25 -9.00 -37.15
C GLU A 223 -10.67 -8.39 -35.87
N ALA A 224 -11.50 -7.72 -35.07
CA ALA A 224 -11.08 -7.12 -33.81
C ALA A 224 -10.58 -8.19 -32.83
N VAL A 225 -11.27 -9.32 -32.72
CA VAL A 225 -10.90 -10.39 -31.80
C VAL A 225 -9.68 -11.17 -32.28
N THR A 226 -9.56 -11.41 -33.59
CA THR A 226 -8.32 -11.95 -34.18
C THR A 226 -7.13 -11.04 -33.86
N PHE A 227 -7.26 -9.73 -34.09
CA PHE A 227 -6.21 -8.76 -33.81
C PHE A 227 -5.80 -8.75 -32.32
N MET A 228 -6.78 -8.80 -31.41
CA MET A 228 -6.52 -8.95 -29.97
C MET A 228 -5.78 -10.24 -29.65
N ALA A 229 -6.24 -11.39 -30.17
CA ALA A 229 -5.65 -12.69 -29.94
C ALA A 229 -4.22 -12.80 -30.50
N GLU A 230 -3.91 -12.09 -31.59
CA GLU A 230 -2.55 -12.03 -32.16
C GLU A 230 -1.57 -11.16 -31.35
N GLY A 231 -2.03 -10.58 -30.25
CA GLY A 231 -1.19 -9.92 -29.26
C GLY A 231 -1.40 -8.42 -29.16
N ALA A 232 -2.51 -7.88 -29.68
CA ALA A 232 -2.94 -6.53 -29.31
C ALA A 232 -3.50 -6.49 -27.88
N LEU A 233 -4.04 -7.59 -27.36
CA LEU A 233 -4.34 -7.76 -25.92
C LEU A 233 -3.39 -8.81 -25.34
N GLY A 234 -2.59 -8.41 -24.36
CA GLY A 234 -1.55 -9.27 -23.77
C GLY A 234 -1.63 -9.35 -22.26
N GLY A 235 -1.13 -10.45 -21.70
CA GLY A 235 -1.14 -10.74 -20.28
C GLY A 235 0.04 -11.61 -19.90
N LEU A 236 0.73 -11.30 -18.81
CA LEU A 236 1.77 -12.16 -18.26
C LEU A 236 1.49 -12.39 -16.78
N ASP A 237 1.80 -13.59 -16.33
CA ASP A 237 1.86 -13.87 -14.90
C ASP A 237 2.92 -14.93 -14.61
N ILE A 238 3.46 -14.85 -13.39
CA ILE A 238 4.39 -15.82 -12.85
C ILE A 238 3.66 -17.03 -12.24
N ASP A 239 2.38 -16.87 -11.90
CA ASP A 239 1.51 -17.91 -11.37
C ASP A 239 0.90 -18.74 -12.51
N PRO A 240 1.29 -20.03 -12.66
CA PRO A 240 0.72 -20.92 -13.68
C PRO A 240 -0.79 -21.14 -13.52
N HIS A 241 -1.32 -21.05 -12.30
CA HIS A 241 -2.76 -21.15 -12.11
C HIS A 241 -3.46 -19.86 -12.51
N GLY A 242 -2.90 -18.68 -12.18
CA GLY A 242 -3.43 -17.39 -12.63
C GLY A 242 -3.56 -17.33 -14.15
N ILE A 243 -2.47 -17.62 -14.88
CA ILE A 243 -2.48 -17.57 -16.34
C ILE A 243 -3.49 -18.55 -16.95
N TRP A 244 -3.60 -19.76 -16.40
CA TRP A 244 -4.61 -20.73 -16.83
C TRP A 244 -6.03 -20.18 -16.64
N ILE A 245 -6.33 -19.64 -15.45
CA ILE A 245 -7.65 -19.07 -15.14
C ILE A 245 -8.00 -17.92 -16.09
N THR A 246 -7.04 -17.04 -16.36
CA THR A 246 -7.17 -15.94 -17.32
C THR A 246 -7.42 -16.44 -18.74
N SER A 247 -6.59 -17.37 -19.24
CA SER A 247 -6.78 -17.98 -20.56
C SER A 247 -8.14 -18.66 -20.68
N MET A 248 -8.59 -19.32 -19.61
CA MET A 248 -9.89 -19.95 -19.59
C MET A 248 -11.04 -18.95 -19.65
N ALA A 249 -10.98 -17.88 -18.86
CA ALA A 249 -12.00 -16.84 -18.88
C ALA A 249 -12.08 -16.13 -20.24
N LEU A 250 -10.94 -15.82 -20.86
CA LEU A 250 -10.89 -15.25 -22.21
C LEU A 250 -11.40 -16.23 -23.28
N GLY A 251 -11.06 -17.53 -23.16
CA GLY A 251 -11.61 -18.56 -24.05
C GLY A 251 -13.13 -18.68 -23.95
N VAL A 252 -13.68 -18.67 -22.73
CA VAL A 252 -15.13 -18.64 -22.48
C VAL A 252 -15.77 -17.38 -23.06
N ARG A 253 -15.11 -16.22 -22.94
CA ARG A 253 -15.56 -14.97 -23.56
C ARG A 253 -15.62 -15.10 -25.08
N CYS A 254 -14.61 -15.69 -25.72
CA CYS A 254 -14.57 -15.88 -27.17
C CYS A 254 -15.65 -16.85 -27.66
N LEU A 255 -15.98 -17.90 -26.88
CA LEU A 255 -17.07 -18.82 -27.21
C LEU A 255 -18.46 -18.15 -27.20
N ARG A 256 -18.59 -16.95 -26.62
CA ARG A 256 -19.82 -16.16 -26.63
C ARG A 256 -19.91 -15.21 -27.83
N LEU A 257 -18.97 -15.21 -28.76
CA LEU A 257 -19.05 -14.36 -29.95
C LEU A 257 -19.91 -15.04 -31.03
N GLU A 258 -20.40 -14.30 -32.01
CA GLU A 258 -21.25 -14.87 -33.06
C GLU A 258 -20.48 -15.82 -33.99
N GLU A 259 -19.20 -15.53 -34.22
CA GLU A 259 -18.28 -16.35 -35.00
C GLU A 259 -17.26 -17.05 -34.07
N PRO A 260 -17.30 -18.38 -33.93
CA PRO A 260 -16.35 -19.09 -33.07
C PRO A 260 -14.93 -19.00 -33.66
N LEU A 261 -14.08 -18.16 -33.06
CA LEU A 261 -12.67 -18.09 -33.42
C LEU A 261 -11.92 -19.35 -33.00
N SER A 262 -11.05 -19.84 -33.87
CA SER A 262 -10.16 -20.99 -33.64
C SER A 262 -8.72 -20.59 -33.30
N ILE A 263 -8.46 -19.29 -33.14
CA ILE A 263 -7.12 -18.74 -32.96
C ILE A 263 -6.73 -18.79 -31.49
N ALA A 264 -5.57 -19.37 -31.20
CA ALA A 264 -5.00 -19.33 -29.86
C ALA A 264 -4.42 -17.94 -29.57
N PHE A 265 -4.60 -17.45 -28.34
CA PHE A 265 -3.99 -16.20 -27.90
C PHE A 265 -2.46 -16.32 -27.97
N LYS A 266 -1.79 -15.38 -28.64
CA LYS A 266 -0.33 -15.25 -28.67
C LYS A 266 0.20 -14.32 -27.57
N GLY A 267 -0.65 -13.42 -27.09
CA GLY A 267 -0.29 -12.37 -26.12
C GLY A 267 -0.40 -12.78 -24.64
N ILE A 268 -1.00 -13.93 -24.33
CA ILE A 268 -1.12 -14.45 -22.95
C ILE A 268 0.03 -15.42 -22.71
N GLN A 269 0.90 -15.17 -21.74
CA GLN A 269 2.13 -15.96 -21.54
C GLN A 269 2.40 -16.31 -20.08
N LEU A 270 2.84 -17.54 -19.86
CA LEU A 270 3.34 -18.01 -18.57
C LEU A 270 4.82 -17.69 -18.43
N LEU A 271 5.19 -16.95 -17.38
CA LEU A 271 6.59 -16.70 -17.06
C LEU A 271 7.18 -17.85 -16.24
N ASP A 272 8.25 -18.46 -16.74
CA ASP A 272 8.92 -19.59 -16.10
C ASP A 272 9.74 -19.11 -14.88
N THR A 273 9.20 -19.39 -13.70
CA THR A 273 9.80 -19.02 -12.40
C THR A 273 11.09 -19.78 -12.08
N THR A 274 11.34 -20.91 -12.77
CA THR A 274 12.57 -21.70 -12.58
C THR A 274 13.76 -21.01 -13.22
N LYS A 275 13.53 -20.33 -14.35
CA LYS A 275 14.54 -19.57 -15.10
C LYS A 275 14.55 -18.10 -14.71
N ASN A 276 13.39 -17.53 -14.40
CA ASN A 276 13.22 -16.11 -14.14
C ASN A 276 12.32 -15.87 -12.92
N ILE A 277 12.94 -15.61 -11.78
CA ILE A 277 12.27 -15.28 -10.52
C ILE A 277 11.76 -13.82 -10.46
N LEU A 278 12.23 -12.95 -11.35
CA LEU A 278 11.80 -11.55 -11.46
C LEU A 278 10.44 -11.43 -12.18
N GLY A 279 10.02 -12.46 -12.92
CA GLY A 279 8.83 -12.40 -13.76
C GLY A 279 8.93 -11.24 -14.74
N SER A 280 7.90 -10.39 -14.77
CA SER A 280 7.82 -9.25 -15.70
C SER A 280 8.86 -8.16 -15.47
N LEU A 281 9.57 -8.20 -14.34
CA LEU A 281 10.69 -7.31 -14.05
C LEU A 281 11.98 -7.69 -14.78
N ASP A 282 12.07 -8.91 -15.31
CA ASP A 282 13.29 -9.37 -15.97
C ASP A 282 13.53 -8.63 -17.28
N ARG A 283 14.72 -8.03 -17.37
CA ARG A 283 15.19 -7.30 -18.55
C ARG A 283 15.81 -8.22 -19.60
N SER A 284 16.07 -9.49 -19.31
CA SER A 284 16.56 -10.46 -20.31
C SER A 284 15.62 -10.55 -21.51
N PHE A 285 14.31 -10.41 -21.27
CA PHE A 285 13.27 -10.39 -22.29
C PHE A 285 13.20 -9.12 -23.13
N ASP A 286 13.93 -8.05 -22.80
CA ASP A 286 13.94 -6.81 -23.60
C ASP A 286 14.48 -7.06 -25.02
N SER A 287 15.30 -8.09 -25.18
CA SER A 287 15.93 -8.49 -26.45
C SER A 287 15.34 -9.75 -27.09
N THR A 288 14.33 -10.35 -26.46
CA THR A 288 13.72 -11.60 -26.95
C THR A 288 12.65 -11.28 -27.99
N GLU A 289 12.98 -11.50 -29.27
CA GLU A 289 12.07 -11.24 -30.39
C GLU A 289 10.71 -11.93 -30.19
N GLY A 290 9.62 -11.18 -30.39
CA GLY A 290 8.25 -11.66 -30.24
C GLY A 290 7.76 -11.77 -28.79
N HIS A 291 8.61 -11.56 -27.79
CA HIS A 291 8.19 -11.59 -26.38
C HIS A 291 7.36 -10.34 -26.03
N PRO A 292 6.25 -10.44 -25.27
CA PRO A 292 5.42 -9.29 -24.90
C PRO A 292 6.21 -8.18 -24.19
N LEU A 293 7.18 -8.54 -23.34
CA LEU A 293 8.01 -7.56 -22.63
C LEU A 293 9.01 -6.81 -23.52
N CYS A 294 9.29 -7.27 -24.75
CA CYS A 294 10.12 -6.54 -25.71
C CYS A 294 9.31 -5.45 -26.45
N ARG A 295 7.97 -5.48 -26.36
CA ARG A 295 7.06 -4.59 -27.09
C ARG A 295 6.72 -3.34 -26.27
N ARG A 296 6.03 -2.40 -26.92
CA ARG A 296 5.45 -1.21 -26.30
C ARG A 296 3.94 -1.15 -26.54
N TYR A 297 3.20 -0.64 -25.58
CA TYR A 297 1.75 -0.69 -25.52
C TYR A 297 1.10 0.69 -25.44
N SER A 298 -0.08 0.80 -26.02
CA SER A 298 -0.90 2.03 -25.97
C SER A 298 -1.52 2.21 -24.59
N ALA A 299 -1.87 1.11 -23.92
CA ALA A 299 -2.16 1.12 -22.50
C ALA A 299 -1.50 -0.04 -21.75
N VAL A 300 -1.11 0.22 -20.51
CA VAL A 300 -0.69 -0.79 -19.55
C VAL A 300 -1.63 -0.68 -18.35
N LEU A 301 -2.23 -1.77 -17.92
CA LEU A 301 -3.14 -1.81 -16.77
C LEU A 301 -2.66 -2.89 -15.82
N THR A 302 -2.44 -2.58 -14.54
CA THR A 302 -1.96 -3.63 -13.63
C THR A 302 -2.22 -3.36 -12.14
N ASN A 303 -2.19 -4.45 -11.37
CA ASN A 303 -2.05 -4.45 -9.93
C ASN A 303 -0.75 -5.23 -9.59
N PRO A 304 0.38 -4.54 -9.40
CA PRO A 304 1.67 -5.18 -9.19
C PRO A 304 1.72 -5.90 -7.84
N PRO A 305 2.63 -6.87 -7.66
CA PRO A 305 2.80 -7.57 -6.39
C PRO A 305 3.31 -6.64 -5.27
N TYR A 306 2.65 -6.66 -4.11
CA TYR A 306 2.97 -5.80 -2.96
C TYR A 306 3.87 -6.51 -1.96
N ILE A 307 5.20 -6.38 -2.13
CA ILE A 307 6.18 -7.03 -1.24
C ILE A 307 7.32 -6.07 -0.92
N GLY A 308 7.49 -5.80 0.38
CA GLY A 308 8.62 -5.05 0.88
C GLY A 308 9.91 -5.88 0.91
N ARG A 309 11.06 -5.22 0.68
CA ARG A 309 12.39 -5.85 0.56
C ARG A 309 12.76 -6.85 1.66
N LYS A 310 12.24 -6.72 2.88
CA LYS A 310 12.57 -7.62 4.02
C LYS A 310 12.14 -9.07 3.77
N LEU A 311 11.05 -9.29 3.04
CA LEU A 311 10.49 -10.62 2.79
C LEU A 311 11.16 -11.36 1.62
N LEU A 312 11.97 -10.63 0.83
CA LEU A 312 12.59 -11.16 -0.38
C LEU A 312 13.80 -12.03 -0.06
N SER A 313 14.06 -13.02 -0.91
CA SER A 313 15.27 -13.83 -0.84
C SER A 313 16.53 -13.00 -1.13
N ARG A 314 17.70 -13.44 -0.67
CA ARG A 314 18.99 -12.80 -1.01
C ARG A 314 19.21 -12.65 -2.52
N GLU A 315 18.85 -13.69 -3.29
CA GLU A 315 18.94 -13.72 -4.76
C GLU A 315 18.07 -12.62 -5.39
N LEU A 316 16.78 -12.57 -5.03
CA LEU A 316 15.84 -11.59 -5.58
C LEU A 316 16.20 -10.15 -5.19
N LYS A 317 16.72 -9.95 -3.97
CA LYS A 317 17.26 -8.65 -3.54
C LYS A 317 18.43 -8.18 -4.41
N GLN A 318 19.29 -9.10 -4.86
CA GLN A 318 20.43 -8.75 -5.71
C GLN A 318 19.95 -8.41 -7.12
N LEU A 319 19.13 -9.27 -7.72
CA LEU A 319 18.55 -9.05 -9.05
C LEU A 319 17.78 -7.72 -9.13
N LEU A 320 16.97 -7.38 -8.13
CA LEU A 320 16.28 -6.08 -8.09
C LEU A 320 17.25 -4.90 -8.05
N ARG A 321 18.36 -5.00 -7.30
CA ARG A 321 19.39 -3.95 -7.26
C ARG A 321 20.07 -3.78 -8.62
N ASP A 322 20.30 -4.89 -9.32
CA ASP A 322 21.02 -4.87 -10.59
C ASP A 322 20.17 -4.28 -11.72
N HIS A 323 18.85 -4.53 -11.72
CA HIS A 323 17.93 -4.07 -12.78
C HIS A 323 17.17 -2.77 -12.48
N TYR A 324 16.96 -2.45 -11.20
CA TYR A 324 16.19 -1.30 -10.70
C TYR A 324 16.83 -0.73 -9.41
N PRO A 325 18.04 -0.16 -9.48
CA PRO A 325 18.79 0.26 -8.29
C PRO A 325 18.02 1.26 -7.42
N ASP A 326 17.33 2.22 -8.05
CA ASP A 326 16.60 3.31 -7.39
C ASP A 326 15.25 2.87 -6.79
N GLU A 327 14.68 1.77 -7.28
CA GLU A 327 13.40 1.20 -6.81
C GLU A 327 13.56 -0.14 -6.07
N SER A 328 14.80 -0.58 -5.80
CA SER A 328 15.10 -1.90 -5.22
C SER A 328 14.59 -2.09 -3.77
N HIS A 329 14.01 -1.07 -3.14
CA HIS A 329 13.39 -1.15 -1.81
C HIS A 329 12.01 -1.81 -1.80
N ASP A 330 11.32 -1.85 -2.94
CA ASP A 330 9.95 -2.37 -3.03
C ASP A 330 9.64 -2.89 -4.43
N ILE A 331 9.19 -4.15 -4.53
CA ILE A 331 8.84 -4.78 -5.81
C ILE A 331 7.75 -3.99 -6.52
N SER A 332 6.75 -3.48 -5.79
CA SER A 332 5.62 -2.77 -6.38
C SER A 332 6.08 -1.49 -7.10
N VAL A 333 7.08 -0.81 -6.55
CA VAL A 333 7.65 0.41 -7.13
C VAL A 333 8.49 0.07 -8.37
N ALA A 334 9.37 -0.93 -8.29
CA ALA A 334 10.12 -1.43 -9.44
C ALA A 334 9.21 -1.93 -10.57
N PHE A 335 8.08 -2.55 -10.23
CA PHE A 335 7.11 -3.05 -11.20
C PHE A 335 6.34 -1.92 -11.86
N THR A 336 5.97 -0.89 -11.10
CA THR A 336 5.39 0.34 -11.65
C THR A 336 6.38 1.02 -12.60
N ARG A 337 7.67 1.10 -12.23
CA ARG A 337 8.75 1.59 -13.09
C ARG A 337 8.83 0.82 -14.40
N ARG A 338 8.80 -0.52 -14.33
CA ARG A 338 8.79 -1.40 -15.50
C ARG A 338 7.55 -1.19 -16.39
N CYS A 339 6.37 -0.99 -15.80
CA CYS A 339 5.16 -0.71 -16.57
C CYS A 339 5.25 0.60 -17.37
N LEU A 340 5.90 1.63 -16.81
CA LEU A 340 6.16 2.88 -17.54
C LEU A 340 7.09 2.68 -18.74
N GLU A 341 8.06 1.76 -18.65
CA GLU A 341 8.96 1.41 -19.76
C GLU A 341 8.23 0.69 -20.89
N LEU A 342 7.13 -0.02 -20.60
CA LEU A 342 6.32 -0.73 -21.58
C LEU A 342 5.38 0.20 -22.36
N LEU A 343 5.31 1.49 -22.06
CA LEU A 343 4.46 2.45 -22.76
C LEU A 343 5.05 2.89 -24.10
N LYS A 344 4.20 2.94 -25.14
CA LYS A 344 4.43 3.75 -26.34
C LYS A 344 4.41 5.23 -25.95
N ASP A 345 4.96 6.07 -26.81
CA ASP A 345 4.76 7.52 -26.67
C ASP A 345 3.26 7.84 -26.79
N ASN A 346 2.76 8.72 -25.93
CA ASN A 346 1.34 8.99 -25.67
C ASN A 346 0.54 7.81 -25.08
N GLY A 347 1.20 6.70 -24.71
CA GLY A 347 0.56 5.59 -24.04
C GLY A 347 0.23 5.92 -22.57
N LYS A 348 -0.79 5.26 -22.01
CA LYS A 348 -1.24 5.46 -20.62
C LYS A 348 -1.07 4.22 -19.75
N LEU A 349 -0.50 4.38 -18.55
CA LEU A 349 -0.47 3.38 -17.49
C LEU A 349 -1.60 3.66 -16.51
N GLY A 350 -2.46 2.67 -16.28
CA GLY A 350 -3.37 2.62 -15.13
C GLY A 350 -2.86 1.61 -14.11
N VAL A 351 -2.56 2.06 -12.90
CA VAL A 351 -1.97 1.21 -11.87
C VAL A 351 -2.63 1.44 -10.52
N ILE A 352 -2.93 0.36 -9.80
CA ILE A 352 -3.19 0.42 -8.36
C ILE A 352 -1.95 -0.08 -7.62
N THR A 353 -1.36 0.73 -6.75
CA THR A 353 -0.15 0.41 -5.98
C THR A 353 -0.28 0.91 -4.54
N GLN A 354 0.79 0.86 -3.75
CA GLN A 354 0.79 1.32 -2.36
C GLN A 354 0.92 2.86 -2.26
N SER A 355 0.12 3.47 -1.39
CA SER A 355 0.14 4.93 -1.14
C SER A 355 1.50 5.45 -0.65
N SER A 356 2.34 4.56 -0.11
CA SER A 356 3.72 4.84 0.30
C SER A 356 4.55 5.47 -0.83
N LEU A 357 4.25 5.16 -2.10
CA LEU A 357 4.91 5.71 -3.27
C LEU A 357 4.78 7.24 -3.36
N LEU A 358 3.67 7.81 -2.87
CA LEU A 358 3.44 9.27 -2.89
C LEU A 358 4.34 10.03 -1.89
N TYR A 359 4.74 9.39 -0.79
CA TYR A 359 5.27 10.10 0.39
C TYR A 359 6.68 9.66 0.81
N LEU A 360 6.98 8.36 0.77
CA LEU A 360 8.18 7.86 1.43
C LEU A 360 9.47 8.36 0.76
N PRO A 361 10.52 8.70 1.53
CA PRO A 361 11.81 9.11 0.99
C PRO A 361 12.45 8.07 0.07
N SER A 362 12.21 6.78 0.33
CA SER A 362 12.74 5.68 -0.50
C SER A 362 12.24 5.73 -1.94
N SER A 363 11.06 6.31 -2.20
CA SER A 363 10.49 6.43 -3.55
C SER A 363 10.73 7.81 -4.18
N LYS A 364 11.66 8.61 -3.62
CA LYS A 364 11.99 9.96 -4.12
C LYS A 364 12.41 9.95 -5.59
N GLU A 365 13.35 9.07 -5.96
CA GLU A 365 13.90 9.07 -7.32
C GLU A 365 12.86 8.62 -8.35
N PHE A 366 11.98 7.67 -8.00
CA PHE A 366 10.81 7.35 -8.82
C PHE A 366 9.91 8.58 -9.05
N ARG A 367 9.59 9.35 -8.00
CA ARG A 367 8.76 10.56 -8.13
C ARG A 367 9.44 11.63 -8.97
N ASN A 368 10.75 11.86 -8.79
CA ASN A 368 11.52 12.77 -9.64
C ASN A 368 11.42 12.36 -11.11
N HIS A 369 11.62 11.07 -11.39
CA HIS A 369 11.51 10.54 -12.75
C HIS A 369 10.11 10.73 -13.34
N LEU A 370 9.07 10.52 -12.54
CA LEU A 370 7.69 10.78 -12.94
C LEU A 370 7.48 12.26 -13.30
N ILE A 371 7.93 13.18 -12.42
CA ILE A 371 7.83 14.63 -12.64
C ILE A 371 8.56 15.05 -13.93
N GLU A 372 9.70 14.43 -14.26
CA GLU A 372 10.55 14.86 -15.38
C GLU A 372 10.10 14.34 -16.75
N HIS A 373 9.49 13.16 -16.79
CA HIS A 373 9.30 12.44 -18.06
C HIS A 373 7.86 12.04 -18.37
N TYR A 374 6.94 12.23 -17.42
CA TYR A 374 5.57 11.75 -17.55
C TYR A 374 4.55 12.79 -17.09
N THR A 375 3.33 12.59 -17.53
CA THR A 375 2.16 13.29 -17.04
C THR A 375 1.40 12.39 -16.07
N LEU A 376 1.15 12.84 -14.85
CA LEU A 376 0.21 12.19 -13.93
C LEU A 376 -1.14 12.90 -14.06
N SER A 377 -2.15 12.27 -14.67
CA SER A 377 -3.45 12.93 -14.87
C SER A 377 -4.38 12.77 -13.67
N LEU A 378 -4.33 11.60 -13.02
CA LEU A 378 -5.20 11.25 -11.90
C LEU A 378 -4.44 10.45 -10.86
N ALA A 379 -4.61 10.80 -9.59
CA ALA A 379 -4.14 10.02 -8.44
C ALA A 379 -5.24 9.94 -7.37
N ILE A 380 -5.80 8.76 -7.14
CA ILE A 380 -6.83 8.51 -6.14
C ILE A 380 -6.19 7.79 -4.96
N GLU A 381 -6.02 8.49 -3.84
CA GLU A 381 -5.56 7.90 -2.60
C GLU A 381 -6.73 7.18 -1.92
N ALA A 382 -6.90 5.90 -2.27
CA ALA A 382 -8.01 5.07 -1.79
C ALA A 382 -7.84 4.67 -0.32
N GLY A 383 -6.62 4.64 0.21
CA GLY A 383 -6.37 4.24 1.58
C GLY A 383 -6.54 2.74 1.80
N THR A 384 -6.88 2.35 3.02
CA THR A 384 -7.13 0.94 3.38
C THR A 384 -8.54 0.49 3.05
N GLY A 385 -8.74 -0.83 2.91
CA GLY A 385 -10.08 -1.43 2.76
C GLY A 385 -10.58 -1.54 1.32
N VAL A 386 -9.69 -1.33 0.34
CA VAL A 386 -9.99 -1.55 -1.08
C VAL A 386 -10.26 -3.02 -1.38
N PHE A 387 -9.48 -3.93 -0.79
CA PHE A 387 -9.55 -5.38 -1.07
C PHE A 387 -10.42 -6.12 -0.02
N PRO A 388 -11.67 -6.53 -0.35
CA PRO A 388 -12.64 -7.02 0.63
C PRO A 388 -12.34 -8.43 1.17
N LEU A 389 -11.58 -9.23 0.42
CA LEU A 389 -11.24 -10.62 0.78
C LEU A 389 -9.93 -10.75 1.58
N GLN A 390 -9.36 -9.63 2.03
CA GLN A 390 -8.16 -9.65 2.84
C GLN A 390 -8.49 -9.80 4.33
N SER A 391 -7.84 -10.77 5.00
CA SER A 391 -7.89 -10.93 6.45
C SER A 391 -6.57 -10.47 7.08
N GLY A 392 -6.61 -9.56 8.04
CA GLY A 392 -5.46 -9.19 8.88
C GLY A 392 -4.67 -7.97 8.41
N GLU A 393 -4.07 -8.02 7.21
CA GLU A 393 -3.27 -6.89 6.70
C GLU A 393 -4.14 -5.81 6.05
N LYS A 394 -3.94 -4.56 6.44
CA LYS A 394 -4.56 -3.39 5.81
C LYS A 394 -3.60 -2.87 4.73
N ILE A 395 -3.89 -3.17 3.46
CA ILE A 395 -3.16 -2.59 2.34
C ILE A 395 -3.66 -1.18 2.09
N ASP A 396 -2.76 -0.23 2.20
CA ASP A 396 -2.99 1.17 1.88
C ASP A 396 -2.67 1.43 0.41
N SER A 397 -3.68 1.80 -0.39
CA SER A 397 -3.61 1.81 -1.85
C SER A 397 -3.82 3.19 -2.47
N VAL A 398 -3.10 3.46 -3.56
CA VAL A 398 -3.28 4.58 -4.48
C VAL A 398 -3.54 4.04 -5.89
N ILE A 399 -4.47 4.67 -6.61
CA ILE A 399 -4.76 4.40 -8.02
C ILE A 399 -4.21 5.57 -8.82
N MET A 400 -3.41 5.30 -9.85
CA MET A 400 -2.77 6.34 -10.66
C MET A 400 -2.99 6.10 -12.15
N VAL A 401 -3.16 7.19 -12.88
CA VAL A 401 -3.19 7.22 -14.35
C VAL A 401 -2.05 8.11 -14.82
N ILE A 402 -1.08 7.50 -15.50
CA ILE A 402 0.17 8.13 -15.92
C ILE A 402 0.29 8.03 -17.44
N ALA A 403 0.48 9.14 -18.14
CA ALA A 403 0.71 9.18 -19.58
C ALA A 403 2.19 9.42 -19.89
N LYS A 404 2.70 8.74 -20.92
CA LYS A 404 4.04 8.97 -21.48
C LYS A 404 3.97 10.05 -22.55
N ASP A 405 3.68 11.27 -22.12
CA ASP A 405 3.62 12.47 -22.94
C ASP A 405 4.09 13.68 -22.14
N GLN A 406 3.99 14.87 -22.73
CA GLN A 406 4.21 16.15 -22.05
C GLN A 406 3.00 17.07 -22.22
N SER A 407 1.78 16.51 -22.09
CA SER A 407 0.55 17.17 -22.55
C SER A 407 -0.28 17.84 -21.45
N ALA A 408 -0.11 17.52 -20.16
CA ALA A 408 -0.91 18.13 -19.09
C ALA A 408 -0.12 19.04 -18.14
N ASN A 409 -0.75 20.16 -17.77
CA ASN A 409 -0.23 21.10 -16.78
C ASN A 409 -0.66 20.74 -15.35
N GLU A 410 -1.82 20.09 -15.15
CA GLU A 410 -2.37 19.81 -13.82
C GLU A 410 -2.75 18.33 -13.63
N THR A 411 -2.52 17.83 -12.41
CA THR A 411 -2.92 16.52 -11.90
C THR A 411 -4.13 16.67 -10.97
N LEU A 412 -5.15 15.83 -11.17
CA LEU A 412 -6.25 15.68 -10.21
C LEU A 412 -5.91 14.64 -9.14
N PHE A 413 -5.79 15.09 -7.89
CA PHE A 413 -5.66 14.22 -6.73
C PHE A 413 -7.00 14.08 -6.01
N ILE A 414 -7.38 12.86 -5.61
CA ILE A 414 -8.62 12.56 -4.88
C ILE A 414 -8.29 11.79 -3.60
N ASN A 415 -8.69 12.31 -2.43
CA ASN A 415 -8.52 11.65 -1.14
C ASN A 415 -9.79 10.87 -0.75
N LEU A 416 -9.76 9.53 -0.81
CA LEU A 416 -10.86 8.67 -0.38
C LEU A 416 -10.52 7.87 0.88
N ARG A 417 -9.43 8.20 1.60
CA ARG A 417 -8.92 7.38 2.74
C ARG A 417 -9.98 7.16 3.81
N LYS A 418 -10.78 8.21 4.10
CA LYS A 418 -11.82 8.22 5.15
C LYS A 418 -13.18 7.70 4.68
N GLU A 419 -13.35 7.53 3.37
CA GLU A 419 -14.62 7.10 2.79
C GLU A 419 -14.85 5.60 2.99
N LYS A 420 -16.02 5.26 3.53
CA LYS A 420 -16.46 3.88 3.71
C LYS A 420 -16.90 3.26 2.39
N ASP A 421 -17.69 4.00 1.60
CA ASP A 421 -18.11 3.63 0.25
C ASP A 421 -17.28 4.42 -0.77
N LYS A 422 -16.10 3.88 -1.08
CA LYS A 422 -15.14 4.52 -1.99
C LYS A 422 -15.67 4.63 -3.41
N LYS A 423 -16.51 3.67 -3.85
CA LYS A 423 -17.06 3.65 -5.21
C LYS A 423 -18.02 4.83 -5.43
N THR A 424 -18.98 4.99 -4.52
CA THR A 424 -19.96 6.08 -4.61
C THR A 424 -19.28 7.44 -4.47
N ALA A 425 -18.39 7.60 -3.49
CA ALA A 425 -17.64 8.83 -3.29
C ALA A 425 -16.80 9.20 -4.52
N LEU A 426 -16.10 8.23 -5.15
CA LEU A 426 -15.33 8.49 -6.37
C LEU A 426 -16.23 9.00 -7.50
N SER A 427 -17.39 8.36 -7.73
CA SER A 427 -18.32 8.76 -8.78
C SER A 427 -18.85 10.19 -8.57
N GLU A 428 -19.14 10.58 -7.33
CA GLU A 428 -19.57 11.94 -7.00
C GLU A 428 -18.45 12.97 -7.25
N VAL A 429 -17.22 12.66 -6.82
CA VAL A 429 -16.07 13.54 -7.03
C VAL A 429 -15.79 13.73 -8.51
N LEU A 430 -15.78 12.67 -9.32
CA LEU A 430 -15.48 12.76 -10.75
C LEU A 430 -16.53 13.55 -11.54
N LYS A 431 -17.80 13.58 -11.08
CA LYS A 431 -18.85 14.43 -11.69
C LYS A 431 -18.63 15.91 -11.43
N HIS A 432 -18.13 16.26 -10.24
CA HIS A 432 -17.98 17.64 -9.79
C HIS A 432 -16.65 17.86 -9.06
N PRO A 433 -15.49 17.72 -9.75
CA PRO A 433 -14.18 17.74 -9.10
C PRO A 433 -13.88 19.11 -8.46
N ASN A 434 -14.21 20.20 -9.14
CA ASN A 434 -13.88 21.56 -8.68
C ASN A 434 -14.65 22.01 -7.42
N SER A 435 -15.75 21.35 -7.07
CA SER A 435 -16.56 21.67 -5.89
C SER A 435 -16.40 20.67 -4.75
N SER A 436 -15.64 19.58 -4.96
CA SER A 436 -15.49 18.54 -3.97
C SER A 436 -14.35 18.86 -2.99
N PRO A 437 -14.58 18.77 -1.67
CA PRO A 437 -13.50 18.90 -0.68
C PRO A 437 -12.51 17.72 -0.70
N LEU A 438 -12.82 16.66 -1.45
CA LEU A 438 -11.96 15.49 -1.60
C LEU A 438 -11.00 15.61 -2.80
N ALA A 439 -11.18 16.61 -3.66
CA ALA A 439 -10.42 16.81 -4.89
C ALA A 439 -9.44 17.98 -4.78
N PHE A 440 -8.25 17.80 -5.34
CA PHE A 440 -7.17 18.79 -5.35
C PHE A 440 -6.52 18.83 -6.73
N SER A 441 -6.51 19.98 -7.38
CA SER A 441 -5.73 20.18 -8.62
C SER A 441 -4.35 20.74 -8.30
N ARG A 442 -3.30 20.12 -8.82
CA ARG A 442 -1.90 20.53 -8.61
C ARG A 442 -1.04 20.29 -9.84
N GLU A 443 -0.14 21.21 -10.14
CA GLU A 443 0.90 20.98 -11.12
C GLU A 443 1.94 19.99 -10.58
N LEU A 444 2.28 18.95 -11.35
CA LEU A 444 3.21 17.92 -10.91
C LEU A 444 4.61 18.49 -10.60
N GLN A 445 5.05 19.52 -11.33
CA GLN A 445 6.34 20.19 -11.10
C GLN A 445 6.43 20.90 -9.75
N SER A 446 5.30 21.36 -9.18
CA SER A 446 5.27 22.07 -7.89
C SER A 446 5.84 21.22 -6.75
N PHE A 447 5.71 19.88 -6.86
CA PHE A 447 6.21 18.96 -5.85
C PHE A 447 7.73 18.90 -5.75
N LYS A 448 8.50 19.39 -6.73
CA LYS A 448 9.97 19.48 -6.63
C LYS A 448 10.44 20.31 -5.44
N LYS A 449 9.63 21.28 -5.01
CA LYS A 449 9.93 22.13 -3.84
C LYS A 449 9.70 21.41 -2.51
N PHE A 450 8.89 20.34 -2.52
CA PHE A 450 8.55 19.62 -1.30
C PHE A 450 9.69 18.69 -0.86
N PRO A 451 9.85 18.42 0.45
CA PRO A 451 10.83 17.48 0.95
C PRO A 451 10.72 16.13 0.24
N ASN A 452 11.84 15.66 -0.31
CA ASN A 452 11.92 14.41 -1.07
C ASN A 452 10.93 14.33 -2.26
N SER A 453 10.52 15.47 -2.84
CA SER A 453 9.56 15.53 -3.95
C SER A 453 8.26 14.76 -3.68
N GLN A 454 7.76 14.80 -2.45
CA GLN A 454 6.53 14.10 -2.06
C GLN A 454 5.28 14.72 -2.68
N PHE A 455 4.31 13.89 -3.08
CA PHE A 455 3.03 14.33 -3.65
C PHE A 455 2.02 14.64 -2.54
N ASN A 456 2.38 15.55 -1.62
CA ASN A 456 1.50 15.99 -0.55
C ASN A 456 0.53 17.06 -1.06
N TYR A 457 -0.42 16.64 -1.88
CA TYR A 457 -1.31 17.51 -2.64
C TYR A 457 -2.25 18.37 -1.77
N SER A 458 -2.56 17.93 -0.53
CA SER A 458 -3.35 18.71 0.42
C SER A 458 -2.55 19.82 1.10
N CYS A 459 -1.21 19.72 1.09
CA CYS A 459 -0.33 20.71 1.71
C CYS A 459 -0.17 21.93 0.79
N PRO A 460 -0.39 23.16 1.31
CA PRO A 460 -0.23 24.38 0.53
C PRO A 460 1.26 24.73 0.32
N GLU A 461 1.59 25.38 -0.80
CA GLU A 461 2.96 25.89 -1.06
C GLU A 461 3.45 26.86 0.04
N ALA A 462 2.52 27.50 0.74
CA ALA A 462 2.80 28.32 1.90
C ALA A 462 3.61 27.57 2.97
N ALA A 463 3.33 26.28 3.21
CA ALA A 463 4.08 25.49 4.19
C ALA A 463 5.54 25.28 3.76
N VAL A 464 5.79 25.07 2.46
CA VAL A 464 7.15 24.95 1.93
C VAL A 464 7.90 26.28 2.05
N THR A 465 7.23 27.39 1.71
CA THR A 465 7.78 28.75 1.88
C THR A 465 8.20 29.01 3.33
N ILE A 466 7.39 28.57 4.30
CA ILE A 466 7.70 28.70 5.72
C ILE A 466 8.96 27.92 6.11
N MET A 467 9.15 26.70 5.60
CA MET A 467 10.38 25.93 5.87
C MET A 467 11.63 26.60 5.28
N GLU A 468 11.52 27.28 4.14
CA GLU A 468 12.64 27.96 3.51
C GLU A 468 13.00 29.29 4.21
N LYS A 469 12.01 29.97 4.80
CA LYS A 469 12.17 31.32 5.35
C LYS A 469 12.41 31.36 6.86
N LEU A 470 11.91 30.39 7.61
CA LEU A 470 12.19 30.28 9.04
C LEU A 470 13.52 29.55 9.31
N PRO A 471 14.23 29.89 10.39
CA PRO A 471 15.42 29.15 10.80
C PRO A 471 15.07 27.72 11.20
N ALA A 472 16.07 26.84 11.14
CA ALA A 472 15.90 25.45 11.52
C ALA A 472 16.00 25.29 13.05
N LEU A 473 15.21 24.37 13.63
CA LEU A 473 15.21 24.07 15.06
C LEU A 473 16.61 23.69 15.57
N GLY A 474 17.42 23.05 14.72
CA GLY A 474 18.81 22.71 15.05
C GLY A 474 19.71 23.90 15.39
N GLU A 475 19.32 25.13 15.04
CA GLU A 475 20.01 26.37 15.41
C GLU A 475 19.64 26.84 16.84
N TYR A 476 18.46 26.44 17.35
CA TYR A 476 17.93 26.88 18.65
C TYR A 476 17.99 25.78 19.73
N ALA A 477 18.17 24.53 19.34
CA ALA A 477 18.28 23.40 20.24
C ALA A 477 19.20 22.30 19.71
N GLU A 478 20.01 21.75 20.61
CA GLU A 478 20.80 20.57 20.31
C GLU A 478 19.95 19.30 20.41
N VAL A 479 19.66 18.69 19.26
CA VAL A 479 18.92 17.41 19.20
C VAL A 479 19.90 16.23 19.22
N ARG A 480 19.71 15.28 20.14
CA ARG A 480 20.64 14.17 20.42
C ARG A 480 19.92 12.84 20.61
N GLN A 481 20.55 11.78 20.08
CA GLN A 481 20.13 10.40 20.33
C GLN A 481 20.65 9.94 21.70
N GLY A 482 19.83 9.16 22.41
CA GLY A 482 20.17 8.59 23.71
C GLY A 482 21.03 7.33 23.68
N LEU A 483 21.17 6.72 24.85
CA LEU A 483 21.88 5.47 25.10
C LEU A 483 21.23 4.31 24.35
N ALA A 484 22.06 3.48 23.70
CA ALA A 484 21.69 2.14 23.28
C ALA A 484 22.35 1.13 24.24
N THR A 485 21.55 0.47 25.09
CA THR A 485 22.04 -0.50 26.08
C THR A 485 22.52 -1.81 25.45
N THR A 486 22.02 -2.14 24.26
CA THR A 486 22.28 -3.38 23.49
C THR A 486 21.78 -4.67 24.13
N ASP A 487 21.49 -4.65 25.43
CA ASP A 487 20.88 -5.72 26.22
C ASP A 487 19.94 -5.08 27.26
N ASN A 488 18.66 -4.95 26.89
CA ASN A 488 17.66 -4.36 27.79
C ASN A 488 17.36 -5.24 29.00
N GLU A 489 17.42 -6.57 28.86
CA GLU A 489 17.08 -7.50 29.96
C GLU A 489 18.11 -7.40 31.08
N ARG A 490 19.38 -7.22 30.74
CA ARG A 490 20.46 -7.06 31.71
C ARG A 490 20.50 -5.67 32.34
N PHE A 491 20.29 -4.62 31.55
CA PHE A 491 20.65 -3.25 31.96
C PHE A 491 19.48 -2.32 32.25
N VAL A 492 18.24 -2.69 31.94
CA VAL A 492 17.07 -1.86 32.17
C VAL A 492 16.10 -2.57 33.09
N LYS A 493 15.67 -1.88 34.13
CA LYS A 493 14.67 -2.34 35.09
C LYS A 493 13.59 -1.29 35.30
N PHE A 494 12.46 -1.69 35.85
CA PHE A 494 11.53 -0.75 36.44
C PHE A 494 12.05 -0.24 37.79
N ILE A 495 11.65 0.97 38.15
CA ILE A 495 12.11 1.64 39.37
C ILE A 495 11.77 0.86 40.65
N TRP A 496 10.70 0.06 40.64
CA TRP A 496 10.30 -0.80 41.76
C TRP A 496 11.00 -2.16 41.80
N GLU A 497 11.85 -2.49 40.81
CA GLU A 497 12.64 -3.74 40.78
C GLU A 497 14.04 -3.58 41.37
N VAL A 498 14.36 -2.38 41.89
CA VAL A 498 15.67 -2.05 42.47
C VAL A 498 15.49 -1.45 43.86
N GLU A 499 16.51 -1.63 44.71
CA GLU A 499 16.51 -1.05 46.04
C GLU A 499 16.65 0.48 45.98
N GLN A 500 15.87 1.19 46.80
CA GLN A 500 15.77 2.65 46.75
C GLN A 500 17.13 3.35 46.98
N ASP A 501 18.01 2.76 47.78
CA ASP A 501 19.33 3.29 48.10
C ASP A 501 20.37 3.11 46.97
N GLN A 502 20.05 2.28 45.97
CA GLN A 502 20.85 2.07 44.76
C GLN A 502 20.50 3.06 43.64
N ILE A 503 19.36 3.74 43.73
CA ILE A 503 18.92 4.74 42.76
C ILE A 503 19.86 5.97 42.83
N ASN A 504 20.25 6.48 41.67
CA ASN A 504 21.26 7.53 41.48
C ASN A 504 22.68 7.16 41.95
N LYS A 505 22.96 5.87 42.20
CA LYS A 505 24.30 5.35 42.50
C LYS A 505 24.72 4.25 41.54
N ILE A 506 23.87 3.23 41.41
CA ILE A 506 24.05 2.09 40.50
C ILE A 506 23.04 2.18 39.37
N TRP A 507 21.79 2.46 39.72
CA TRP A 507 20.66 2.55 38.79
C TRP A 507 20.24 4.00 38.65
N PHE A 508 20.21 4.53 37.44
CA PHE A 508 19.84 5.92 37.20
C PHE A 508 18.51 5.99 36.44
N PRO A 509 17.64 6.98 36.72
CA PRO A 509 16.40 7.18 35.99
C PRO A 509 16.60 7.17 34.48
N TYR A 510 15.79 6.38 33.77
CA TYR A 510 15.94 6.11 32.34
C TYR A 510 14.67 6.45 31.56
N VAL A 511 14.76 7.47 30.69
CA VAL A 511 13.65 7.90 29.86
C VAL A 511 13.57 7.04 28.60
N LYS A 512 12.48 6.30 28.45
CA LYS A 512 12.14 5.52 27.25
C LYS A 512 11.04 6.20 26.43
N GLY A 513 10.82 5.71 25.20
CA GLY A 513 9.78 6.22 24.32
C GLY A 513 8.39 6.09 24.96
N ALA A 514 7.62 7.18 24.98
CA ALA A 514 6.28 7.25 25.58
C ALA A 514 5.17 7.39 24.51
N GLY A 515 5.43 6.93 23.29
CA GLY A 515 4.54 7.10 22.15
C GLY A 515 4.13 8.57 21.98
N SER A 516 2.82 8.81 21.82
CA SER A 516 2.23 10.12 21.57
C SER A 516 1.90 10.94 22.83
N GLN A 517 2.42 10.58 24.00
CA GLN A 517 2.23 11.37 25.22
C GLN A 517 3.00 12.70 25.15
N ARG A 518 2.28 13.81 25.39
CA ARG A 518 2.80 15.19 25.41
C ARG A 518 3.02 15.69 26.84
N TRP A 519 3.79 16.77 26.95
CA TRP A 519 4.02 17.58 28.16
C TRP A 519 4.83 16.88 29.26
N PHE A 520 4.31 15.78 29.81
CA PHE A 520 4.91 15.04 30.91
C PHE A 520 4.65 13.53 30.75
N SER A 521 5.63 12.73 31.14
CA SER A 521 5.51 11.29 31.27
C SER A 521 6.22 10.86 32.56
N PRO A 522 5.60 10.02 33.41
CA PRO A 522 6.29 9.43 34.55
C PRO A 522 7.52 8.63 34.11
N ILE A 523 8.59 8.71 34.91
CA ILE A 523 9.79 7.91 34.69
C ILE A 523 9.68 6.65 35.52
N VAL A 524 9.40 5.55 34.83
CA VAL A 524 9.20 4.23 35.45
C VAL A 524 10.39 3.30 35.27
N ASN A 525 11.36 3.65 34.42
CA ASN A 525 12.52 2.81 34.15
C ASN A 525 13.77 3.40 34.80
N VAL A 526 14.72 2.52 35.11
CA VAL A 526 16.09 2.82 35.50
C VAL A 526 17.06 2.02 34.64
N VAL A 527 18.25 2.56 34.41
CA VAL A 527 19.34 1.91 33.68
C VAL A 527 20.56 1.77 34.59
N LYS A 528 21.25 0.64 34.51
CA LYS A 528 22.48 0.42 35.28
C LYS A 528 23.60 1.29 34.71
N TRP A 529 24.00 2.32 35.44
CA TRP A 529 25.03 3.28 35.03
C TRP A 529 26.08 3.52 36.12
N GLU A 530 26.38 2.47 36.89
CA GLU A 530 27.46 2.47 37.88
C GLU A 530 28.82 2.71 37.22
N ASN A 531 29.71 3.46 37.89
CA ASN A 531 31.07 3.74 37.41
C ASN A 531 31.09 4.27 35.96
N ASP A 532 30.25 5.28 35.67
CA ASP A 532 30.07 5.85 34.33
C ASP A 532 29.69 4.82 33.25
N GLY A 533 28.88 3.82 33.63
CA GLY A 533 28.38 2.81 32.71
C GLY A 533 29.43 1.82 32.23
N GLN A 534 30.51 1.58 33.00
CA GLN A 534 31.62 0.70 32.64
C GLN A 534 31.13 -0.68 32.16
N GLU A 535 30.18 -1.29 32.87
CA GLU A 535 29.65 -2.61 32.51
C GLU A 535 28.91 -2.62 31.16
N ILE A 536 28.10 -1.59 30.87
CA ILE A 536 27.45 -1.43 29.56
C ILE A 536 28.52 -1.25 28.47
N LYS A 537 29.52 -0.41 28.74
CA LYS A 537 30.60 -0.14 27.79
C LYS A 537 31.41 -1.41 27.46
N ASP A 538 31.65 -2.26 28.45
CA ASP A 538 32.33 -3.55 28.24
C ASP A 538 31.46 -4.55 27.50
N ALA A 539 30.17 -4.66 27.84
CA ALA A 539 29.22 -5.49 27.10
C ALA A 539 29.11 -5.07 25.63
N VAL A 540 29.16 -3.77 25.32
CA VAL A 540 29.20 -3.27 23.94
C VAL A 540 30.48 -3.69 23.20
N LYS A 541 31.64 -3.69 23.86
CA LYS A 541 32.90 -4.16 23.25
C LYS A 541 32.83 -5.64 22.90
N GLU A 542 32.24 -6.44 23.79
CA GLU A 542 32.04 -7.87 23.61
C GLU A 542 31.04 -8.17 22.49
N ALA A 543 29.90 -7.46 22.47
CA ALA A 543 28.85 -7.64 21.46
C ALA A 543 29.27 -7.17 20.06
N TYR A 544 30.15 -6.16 19.97
CA TYR A 544 30.60 -5.59 18.70
C TYR A 544 32.14 -5.47 18.60
N PRO A 545 32.88 -6.59 18.52
CA PRO A 545 34.35 -6.57 18.48
C PRO A 545 34.91 -5.79 17.29
N TYR A 546 34.17 -5.75 16.17
CA TYR A 546 34.54 -5.03 14.96
C TYR A 546 34.61 -3.49 15.14
N LEU A 547 34.04 -2.94 16.22
CA LEU A 547 34.17 -1.51 16.55
C LEU A 547 35.55 -1.13 17.08
N LYS A 548 36.45 -2.10 17.34
CA LYS A 548 37.83 -1.88 17.80
C LYS A 548 37.92 -0.91 18.99
N GLY A 549 37.06 -1.13 19.99
CA GLY A 549 37.01 -0.31 21.22
C GLY A 549 36.29 1.03 21.07
N LYS A 550 35.73 1.37 19.91
CA LYS A 550 34.97 2.61 19.69
C LYS A 550 33.54 2.53 20.24
N VAL A 551 33.41 2.30 21.55
CA VAL A 551 32.14 2.14 22.26
C VAL A 551 31.22 3.36 22.11
N HIS A 552 31.80 4.56 21.96
CA HIS A 552 31.06 5.81 21.79
C HIS A 552 30.18 5.87 20.52
N TRP A 553 30.29 4.90 19.59
CA TRP A 553 29.39 4.76 18.45
C TRP A 553 28.03 4.16 18.82
N VAL A 554 27.95 3.49 19.98
CA VAL A 554 26.75 2.87 20.54
C VAL A 554 26.30 3.65 21.77
N VAL A 555 27.23 3.86 22.70
CA VAL A 555 27.05 4.71 23.89
C VAL A 555 27.32 6.16 23.50
N LYS A 556 26.32 6.82 22.94
CA LYS A 556 26.45 8.18 22.39
C LYS A 556 26.08 9.24 23.43
N ASN A 557 26.64 10.44 23.24
CA ASN A 557 26.15 11.68 23.84
C ASN A 557 26.16 11.69 25.37
N GLU A 558 27.10 10.99 26.00
CA GLU A 558 27.23 10.91 27.48
C GLU A 558 27.29 12.29 28.16
N LYS A 559 27.88 13.29 27.50
CA LYS A 559 27.94 14.67 28.01
C LYS A 559 26.57 15.35 28.22
N TYR A 560 25.49 14.76 27.71
CA TYR A 560 24.11 15.25 27.92
C TYR A 560 23.35 14.45 28.96
N TYR A 561 23.92 13.36 29.47
CA TYR A 561 23.27 12.59 30.52
C TYR A 561 23.14 13.46 31.76
N PHE A 562 22.06 13.24 32.51
CA PHE A 562 21.70 13.96 33.73
C PHE A 562 21.34 15.44 33.53
N ARG A 563 21.45 15.99 32.31
CA ARG A 563 21.00 17.33 31.98
C ARG A 563 19.49 17.34 31.79
N GLU A 564 18.86 18.40 32.27
CA GLU A 564 17.47 18.68 31.95
C GLU A 564 17.31 19.15 30.50
N GLY A 565 16.13 18.90 29.92
CA GLY A 565 15.83 19.26 28.54
C GLY A 565 14.40 18.84 28.17
N LEU A 566 14.22 18.44 26.91
CA LEU A 566 12.99 17.86 26.39
C LEU A 566 13.27 16.49 25.77
N SER A 567 12.24 15.64 25.65
CA SER A 567 12.34 14.35 24.94
C SER A 567 11.16 14.11 24.00
N PHE A 568 11.41 13.39 22.91
CA PHE A 568 10.40 12.96 21.94
C PHE A 568 10.59 11.49 21.60
N SER A 569 9.50 10.80 21.23
CA SER A 569 9.57 9.38 20.93
C SER A 569 10.13 9.17 19.54
N PHE A 570 10.92 8.11 19.35
CA PHE A 570 11.24 7.65 18.00
C PHE A 570 9.96 7.22 17.27
N VAL A 571 9.14 6.36 17.90
CA VAL A 571 7.85 5.90 17.34
C VAL A 571 6.70 6.71 17.93
N ASN A 572 5.88 7.35 17.08
CA ASN A 572 4.67 8.06 17.48
C ASN A 572 3.47 7.59 16.65
N ASN A 573 2.49 6.96 17.31
CA ASN A 573 1.33 6.36 16.64
C ASN A 573 0.24 7.38 16.29
N SER A 574 0.44 8.66 16.57
CA SER A 574 -0.52 9.68 16.21
C SER A 574 0.19 10.96 15.76
N ASN A 575 0.64 11.79 16.70
CA ASN A 575 1.29 13.06 16.39
C ASN A 575 2.71 13.09 16.96
N PHE A 576 3.55 13.95 16.38
CA PHE A 576 4.80 14.36 17.01
C PHE A 576 4.49 14.89 18.42
N ALA A 577 5.14 14.32 19.43
CA ALA A 577 4.83 14.58 20.83
C ALA A 577 6.11 14.77 21.62
N VAL A 578 6.17 15.85 22.38
CA VAL A 578 7.33 16.26 23.18
C VAL A 578 6.93 16.40 24.64
N ARG A 579 7.82 16.00 25.54
CA ARG A 579 7.66 16.15 27.00
C ARG A 579 8.94 16.63 27.65
N LEU A 580 8.84 17.00 28.92
CA LEU A 580 9.99 17.32 29.75
C LEU A 580 10.94 16.11 29.90
N LEU A 581 12.23 16.39 29.83
CA LEU A 581 13.30 15.52 30.31
C LEU A 581 13.83 16.14 31.62
N PRO A 582 13.54 15.53 32.79
CA PRO A 582 14.04 16.01 34.07
C PRO A 582 15.56 15.89 34.20
N ALA A 583 16.16 16.73 35.05
CA ALA A 583 17.55 16.58 35.46
C ALA A 583 17.76 15.22 36.17
N GLY A 584 18.99 14.71 36.15
CA GLY A 584 19.35 13.44 36.78
C GLY A 584 18.95 12.18 36.00
N CYS A 585 18.46 12.32 34.77
CA CYS A 585 18.03 11.19 33.93
C CYS A 585 18.99 10.89 32.78
N ILE A 586 19.03 9.63 32.36
CA ILE A 586 19.60 9.18 31.08
C ILE A 586 18.44 8.93 30.11
N PHE A 587 18.65 9.17 28.82
CA PHE A 587 17.61 9.03 27.78
C PHE A 587 17.99 7.95 26.77
N ASP A 588 16.98 7.23 26.26
CA ASP A 588 17.10 6.07 25.36
C ASP A 588 17.13 6.47 23.87
N VAL A 589 17.50 5.55 22.98
CA VAL A 589 17.34 5.74 21.52
C VAL A 589 15.87 6.01 21.14
N ALA A 590 14.92 5.30 21.75
CA ALA A 590 13.49 5.49 21.51
C ALA A 590 12.93 6.77 22.17
N ALA A 591 13.72 7.48 22.98
CA ALA A 591 13.40 8.78 23.56
C ALA A 591 14.56 9.76 23.37
N SER A 592 14.81 10.14 22.11
CA SER A 592 15.82 11.16 21.81
C SER A 592 15.48 12.49 22.49
N ALA A 593 16.51 13.28 22.78
CA ALA A 593 16.40 14.50 23.59
C ALA A 593 16.72 15.78 22.80
N LEU A 594 16.14 16.89 23.27
CA LEU A 594 16.45 18.24 22.82
C LEU A 594 16.96 19.07 24.00
N PHE A 595 18.04 19.81 23.78
CA PHE A 595 18.61 20.72 24.77
C PHE A 595 18.58 22.15 24.20
N PRO A 596 17.69 23.02 24.69
CA PRO A 596 17.59 24.40 24.22
C PRO A 596 18.90 25.17 24.43
N THR A 597 19.29 25.99 23.45
CA THR A 597 20.50 26.85 23.52
C THR A 597 20.17 28.33 23.43
N HIS A 598 19.19 28.70 22.59
CA HIS A 598 18.80 30.09 22.32
C HIS A 598 17.28 30.31 22.49
N ILE A 599 16.60 29.42 23.21
CA ILE A 599 15.17 29.50 23.48
C ILE A 599 14.89 28.93 24.87
N ASP A 600 13.89 29.49 25.57
CA ASP A 600 13.41 28.92 26.82
C ASP A 600 12.86 27.50 26.62
N ARG A 601 13.13 26.62 27.59
CA ARG A 601 12.75 25.21 27.55
C ARG A 601 11.23 25.02 27.43
N TYR A 602 10.45 25.78 28.20
CA TYR A 602 8.99 25.63 28.20
C TYR A 602 8.36 26.29 26.97
N THR A 603 8.94 27.38 26.49
CA THR A 603 8.58 27.98 25.19
C THR A 603 8.78 26.98 24.06
N LEU A 604 9.93 26.29 24.03
CA LEU A 604 10.18 25.25 23.04
C LEU A 604 9.21 24.06 23.19
N LEU A 605 8.89 23.67 24.43
CA LEU A 605 7.91 22.62 24.72
C LEU A 605 6.50 22.99 24.21
N ALA A 606 6.05 24.23 24.43
CA ALA A 606 4.79 24.74 23.90
C ALA A 606 4.79 24.67 22.36
N PHE A 607 5.80 25.25 21.73
CA PHE A 607 5.92 25.30 20.28
C PHE A 607 5.89 23.90 19.65
N LEU A 608 6.72 22.97 20.13
CA LEU A 608 6.83 21.63 19.54
C LEU A 608 5.58 20.76 19.70
N ASN A 609 4.71 21.09 20.66
CA ASN A 609 3.42 20.41 20.86
C ASN A 609 2.24 21.13 20.20
N SER A 610 2.48 22.24 19.50
CA SER A 610 1.48 22.94 18.69
C SER A 610 1.09 22.14 17.44
N SER A 611 -0.13 22.36 16.96
CA SER A 611 -0.66 21.82 15.71
C SER A 611 0.20 22.23 14.50
N PHE A 612 0.77 23.45 14.51
CA PHE A 612 1.72 23.90 13.49
C PHE A 612 2.97 23.02 13.47
N ALA A 613 3.69 22.90 14.58
CA ALA A 613 4.91 22.09 14.64
C ALA A 613 4.62 20.61 14.33
N GLY A 614 3.49 20.08 14.80
CA GLY A 614 3.03 18.74 14.48
C GLY A 614 2.82 18.53 12.98
N LYS A 615 2.14 19.45 12.28
CA LYS A 615 1.93 19.38 10.83
C LYS A 615 3.24 19.52 10.04
N MET A 616 4.13 20.42 10.44
CA MET A 616 5.45 20.57 9.81
C MET A 616 6.33 19.33 10.03
N ALA A 617 6.25 18.67 11.19
CA ALA A 617 6.97 17.43 11.45
C ALA A 617 6.56 16.33 10.46
N HIS A 618 5.26 16.16 10.21
CA HIS A 618 4.76 15.19 9.25
C HIS A 618 5.07 15.55 7.80
N LEU A 619 5.17 16.85 7.48
CA LEU A 619 5.64 17.29 6.18
C LEU A 619 7.10 16.89 5.94
N ILE A 620 7.96 16.98 6.95
CA ILE A 620 9.38 16.58 6.85
C ILE A 620 9.53 15.06 6.86
N ASN A 621 8.76 14.38 7.69
CA ASN A 621 8.77 12.92 7.82
C ASN A 621 7.33 12.39 7.93
N PRO A 622 6.78 11.81 6.86
CA PRO A 622 5.41 11.29 6.85
C PRO A 622 5.26 9.96 7.58
N THR A 623 6.32 9.41 8.18
CA THR A 623 6.28 8.15 8.92
C THR A 623 6.07 8.38 10.42
N ILE A 624 5.77 7.30 11.14
CA ILE A 624 5.67 7.32 12.60
C ILE A 624 7.05 7.42 13.30
N ASN A 625 8.15 7.30 12.56
CA ASN A 625 9.51 7.20 13.08
C ASN A 625 10.26 8.53 12.97
N PHE A 626 10.16 9.40 13.96
CA PHE A 626 10.86 10.69 13.97
C PHE A 626 12.31 10.51 14.44
N GLN A 627 13.26 10.89 13.60
CA GLN A 627 14.69 10.83 13.93
C GLN A 627 15.22 12.20 14.34
N VAL A 628 16.39 12.20 15.00
CA VAL A 628 17.14 13.41 15.36
C VAL A 628 17.33 14.35 14.16
N GLY A 629 17.63 13.80 12.98
CA GLY A 629 17.81 14.58 11.76
C GLY A 629 16.54 15.26 11.27
N ASP A 630 15.38 14.64 11.47
CA ASP A 630 14.08 15.20 11.06
C ASP A 630 13.70 16.38 11.94
N VAL A 631 13.79 16.18 13.26
CA VAL A 631 13.45 17.20 14.26
C VAL A 631 14.35 18.44 14.10
N LYS A 632 15.65 18.26 13.80
CA LYS A 632 16.56 19.39 13.55
C LYS A 632 16.13 20.29 12.38
N ARG A 633 15.42 19.76 11.39
CA ARG A 633 14.98 20.50 10.20
C ARG A 633 13.63 21.21 10.40
N LEU A 634 12.95 21.01 11.54
CA LEU A 634 11.70 21.70 11.81
C LEU A 634 11.90 23.22 11.75
N PRO A 635 11.03 23.97 11.05
CA PRO A 635 11.10 25.42 11.11
C PRO A 635 10.71 25.89 12.51
N ILE A 636 11.45 26.84 13.07
CA ILE A 636 11.14 27.45 14.36
C ILE A 636 10.85 28.94 14.22
N ILE A 637 9.85 29.43 14.96
CA ILE A 637 9.54 30.85 15.04
C ILE A 637 10.50 31.49 16.05
N PRO A 638 11.27 32.53 15.69
CA PRO A 638 12.02 33.31 16.65
C PRO A 638 11.04 34.10 17.52
N PHE A 639 10.84 33.69 18.76
CA PHE A 639 9.97 34.37 19.73
C PHE A 639 10.73 35.49 20.45
N THR A 640 10.05 36.61 20.65
CA THR A 640 10.47 37.69 21.56
C THR A 640 10.40 37.23 23.02
N GLU A 641 11.03 37.99 23.92
CA GLU A 641 11.00 37.66 25.35
C GLU A 641 9.57 37.62 25.93
N GLU A 642 8.70 38.53 25.49
CA GLU A 642 7.29 38.59 25.93
C GLU A 642 6.48 37.41 25.40
N GLU A 643 6.63 37.07 24.12
CA GLU A 643 6.00 35.88 23.52
C GLU A 643 6.48 34.60 24.21
N SER A 644 7.79 34.52 24.49
CA SER A 644 8.40 33.40 25.20
C SER A 644 7.83 33.27 26.62
N ALA A 645 7.71 34.35 27.38
CA ALA A 645 7.12 34.32 28.72
C ALA A 645 5.68 33.78 28.71
N THR A 646 4.87 34.18 27.73
CA THR A 646 3.48 33.73 27.58
C THR A 646 3.40 32.24 27.26
N LEU A 647 4.14 31.77 26.25
CA LEU A 647 4.18 30.35 25.87
C LEU A 647 4.75 29.47 26.98
N SER A 648 5.78 29.96 27.68
CA SER A 648 6.39 29.28 28.82
C SER A 648 5.36 29.00 29.91
N LYS A 649 4.55 30.01 30.28
CA LYS A 649 3.48 29.86 31.26
C LYS A 649 2.44 28.81 30.85
N LEU A 650 1.96 28.87 29.60
CA LEU A 650 0.98 27.90 29.09
C LEU A 650 1.53 26.47 29.08
N ALA A 651 2.80 26.28 28.69
CA ALA A 651 3.44 24.96 28.75
C ALA A 651 3.54 24.44 30.19
N MET A 652 3.86 25.30 31.16
CA MET A 652 3.90 24.90 32.58
C MET A 652 2.51 24.45 33.07
N GLU A 653 1.43 25.14 32.68
CA GLU A 653 0.05 24.76 32.99
C GLU A 653 -0.32 23.39 32.36
N CYS A 654 0.07 23.16 31.09
CA CYS A 654 -0.12 21.85 30.43
C CYS A 654 0.66 20.72 31.14
N VAL A 655 1.89 20.99 31.56
CA VAL A 655 2.73 20.03 32.31
C VAL A 655 2.07 19.68 33.64
N GLU A 656 1.62 20.68 34.39
CA GLU A 656 0.98 20.48 35.69
C GLU A 656 -0.33 19.70 35.56
N ALA A 657 -1.16 20.06 34.57
CA ALA A 657 -2.38 19.32 34.27
C ALA A 657 -2.09 17.84 33.92
N THR A 658 -1.05 17.59 33.12
CA THR A 658 -0.66 16.22 32.72
C THR A 658 -0.08 15.43 33.89
N LYS A 659 0.67 16.06 34.80
CA LYS A 659 1.14 15.44 36.05
C LYS A 659 -0.01 14.98 36.92
N ARG A 660 -0.99 15.86 37.18
CA ARG A 660 -2.19 15.51 37.97
C ARG A 660 -2.97 14.36 37.34
N ILE A 661 -3.11 14.34 36.01
CA ILE A 661 -3.75 13.22 35.30
C ILE A 661 -2.99 11.91 35.55
N ALA A 662 -1.65 11.94 35.50
CA ALA A 662 -0.82 10.76 35.71
C ALA A 662 -0.79 10.27 37.16
N GLU A 663 -0.84 11.18 38.14
CA GLU A 663 -0.70 10.88 39.57
C GLU A 663 -2.04 10.54 40.25
N GLU A 664 -3.11 11.25 39.91
CA GLU A 664 -4.38 11.21 40.65
C GLU A 664 -5.48 10.41 39.93
N ASN A 665 -5.24 9.92 38.71
CA ASN A 665 -6.29 9.42 37.82
C ASN A 665 -7.45 10.44 37.62
N SER A 666 -7.15 11.73 37.83
CA SER A 666 -8.11 12.83 37.82
C SER A 666 -8.51 13.23 36.40
N ALA A 667 -9.79 13.57 36.21
CA ALA A 667 -10.29 14.12 34.96
C ALA A 667 -10.01 15.64 34.85
N CYS A 668 -8.81 16.02 34.38
CA CYS A 668 -8.54 17.39 33.91
C CYS A 668 -8.49 17.62 32.36
N PRO A 669 -9.20 16.86 31.48
CA PRO A 669 -9.09 17.07 30.03
C PRO A 669 -9.49 18.46 29.51
N SER A 670 -10.42 19.16 30.17
CA SER A 670 -10.94 20.44 29.69
C SER A 670 -9.95 21.59 29.84
N MET A 671 -9.25 21.66 30.97
CA MET A 671 -8.22 22.67 31.23
C MET A 671 -7.01 22.47 30.32
N LEU A 672 -6.53 21.22 30.20
CA LEU A 672 -5.43 20.88 29.29
C LEU A 672 -5.77 21.28 27.85
N LYS A 673 -6.96 20.90 27.38
CA LYS A 673 -7.41 21.26 26.02
C LYS A 673 -7.52 22.76 25.80
N ALA A 674 -7.98 23.52 26.81
CA ALA A 674 -8.04 24.98 26.72
C ALA A 674 -6.64 25.61 26.58
N CYS A 675 -5.67 25.16 27.38
CA CYS A 675 -4.28 25.61 27.29
C CYS A 675 -3.66 25.26 25.92
N GLU A 676 -3.91 24.05 25.42
CA GLU A 676 -3.45 23.61 24.10
C GLU A 676 -4.04 24.47 22.97
N CYS A 677 -5.32 24.81 23.03
CA CYS A 677 -5.95 25.72 22.07
C CYS A 677 -5.31 27.12 22.11
N GLN A 678 -5.01 27.64 23.31
CA GLN A 678 -4.35 28.94 23.46
C GLN A 678 -2.93 28.92 22.89
N ILE A 679 -2.17 27.84 23.09
CA ILE A 679 -0.86 27.66 22.47
C ILE A 679 -0.97 27.67 20.95
N ASP A 680 -1.93 26.94 20.38
CA ASP A 680 -2.12 26.89 18.92
C ASP A 680 -2.48 28.26 18.33
N GLU A 681 -3.42 28.98 18.96
CA GLU A 681 -3.80 30.33 18.55
C GLU A 681 -2.60 31.30 18.64
N PHE A 682 -1.85 31.23 19.74
CA PHE A 682 -0.67 32.07 19.95
C PHE A 682 0.42 31.82 18.90
N VAL A 683 0.74 30.55 18.64
CA VAL A 683 1.76 30.17 17.65
C VAL A 683 1.37 30.64 16.24
N LEU A 684 0.09 30.52 15.86
CA LEU A 684 -0.39 31.00 14.58
C LEU A 684 -0.35 32.53 14.48
N ASN A 685 -0.73 33.26 15.53
CA ASN A 685 -0.64 34.72 15.55
C ASN A 685 0.80 35.20 15.47
N ALA A 686 1.71 34.63 16.25
CA ALA A 686 3.14 34.95 16.20
C ALA A 686 3.70 34.70 14.78
N LEU A 687 3.30 33.60 14.13
CA LEU A 687 3.68 33.30 12.75
C LEU A 687 3.15 34.35 11.77
N ARG A 688 1.90 34.79 11.92
CA ARG A 688 1.26 35.81 11.09
C ARG A 688 2.01 37.14 11.17
N GLU A 689 2.42 37.53 12.39
CA GLU A 689 3.16 38.77 12.65
C GLU A 689 4.57 38.80 12.04
N ARG A 690 5.15 37.64 11.71
CA ARG A 690 6.43 37.58 10.97
C ARG A 690 6.31 38.04 9.52
N ASN A 691 5.10 38.26 8.99
CA ASN A 691 4.84 38.77 7.64
C ASN A 691 5.58 37.98 6.53
N ILE A 692 5.77 36.67 6.74
CA ILE A 692 6.46 35.78 5.77
C ILE A 692 5.55 35.46 4.58
N LEU A 693 4.25 35.39 4.84
CA LEU A 693 3.23 34.98 3.88
C LEU A 693 2.26 36.13 3.62
N SER A 694 1.72 36.20 2.41
CA SER A 694 0.53 37.03 2.13
C SER A 694 -0.68 36.54 2.92
N ALA A 695 -1.68 37.41 3.12
CA ALA A 695 -2.91 37.05 3.84
C ALA A 695 -3.61 35.81 3.25
N LYS A 696 -3.60 35.67 1.92
CA LYS A 696 -4.16 34.49 1.23
C LYS A 696 -3.37 33.21 1.56
N GLN A 697 -2.05 33.25 1.42
CA GLN A 697 -1.18 32.10 1.73
C GLN A 697 -1.28 31.70 3.21
N PHE A 698 -1.39 32.67 4.12
CA PHE A 698 -1.57 32.39 5.53
C PHE A 698 -2.91 31.69 5.79
N SER A 699 -3.99 32.16 5.18
CA SER A 699 -5.32 31.52 5.30
C SER A 699 -5.33 30.08 4.79
N GLU A 700 -4.64 29.79 3.69
CA GLU A 700 -4.46 28.43 3.17
C GLU A 700 -3.66 27.54 4.14
N LEU A 701 -2.57 28.08 4.71
CA LEU A 701 -1.76 27.39 5.72
C LEU A 701 -2.58 27.08 6.99
N GLU A 702 -3.32 28.07 7.49
CA GLU A 702 -4.16 27.95 8.67
C GLU A 702 -5.25 26.89 8.47
N ALA A 703 -5.95 26.91 7.33
CA ALA A 703 -6.92 25.88 6.98
C ALA A 703 -6.30 24.48 6.93
N TRP A 704 -5.09 24.34 6.37
CA TRP A 704 -4.38 23.07 6.33
C TRP A 704 -3.96 22.58 7.73
N ILE A 705 -3.54 23.48 8.63
CA ILE A 705 -3.20 23.13 10.02
C ILE A 705 -4.45 22.68 10.78
N SER A 706 -5.55 23.42 10.64
CA SER A 706 -6.83 23.12 11.30
C SER A 706 -7.55 21.89 10.72
N SER A 707 -7.26 21.51 9.47
CA SER A 707 -7.79 20.26 8.91
C SER A 707 -7.35 19.08 9.78
N SER A 708 -8.33 18.34 10.30
CA SER A 708 -8.18 17.41 11.43
C SER A 708 -6.87 16.62 11.38
N SER A 709 -5.99 16.88 12.35
CA SER A 709 -4.76 16.10 12.55
C SER A 709 -5.11 14.61 12.69
N LEU A 710 -4.58 13.79 11.78
CA LEU A 710 -4.05 12.42 11.95
C LEU A 710 -4.24 11.58 10.68
N GLU A 711 -3.49 11.89 9.63
CA GLU A 711 -3.60 11.26 8.31
C GLU A 711 -2.63 10.09 8.05
N LEU A 712 -1.75 9.70 8.99
CA LEU A 712 -0.67 8.75 8.65
C LEU A 712 -0.44 7.54 9.58
N SER A 713 -1.33 7.19 10.53
CA SER A 713 -1.01 6.11 11.49
C SER A 713 -2.06 5.01 11.74
N ARG A 714 -3.19 4.95 11.03
CA ARG A 714 -4.14 3.81 11.18
C ARG A 714 -3.81 2.56 10.34
N SER A 715 -2.58 2.44 9.84
CA SER A 715 -2.13 1.32 9.03
C SER A 715 -1.07 0.46 9.74
N ARG A 716 -1.26 0.08 11.01
CA ARG A 716 -0.52 -1.03 11.68
C ARG A 716 -1.03 -1.40 13.09
N SER A 717 -2.34 -1.30 13.33
CA SER A 717 -3.00 -2.04 14.42
C SER A 717 -3.85 -3.16 13.83
#